data_AF-A0AB39SE66-F1
#
_entry.id   AF-A0AB39SE66-F1
#
_cell.length_a   1.000
_cell.length_b   1.000
_cell.length_c   1.000
_cell.angle_alpha   90.00
_cell.angle_beta   90.00
_cell.angle_gamma   90.00
#
_symmetry.space_group_name_H-M   'P 1'
#
loop_
_entity.id
_entity.type
_entity.pdbx_description
1 polymer ?
#
loop_
_entity_poly.entity_id
_entity_poly.type
_entity_poly.pdbx_seq_one_letter_code
_entity_poly.pdbx_strand_id
1 'polypeptide(L)'
;MTGSAILEVRDLHVSFQGGRRTAPLPVVRGVDLTLRAGEVLGLVGESGAGKSVTALSVLGLPPPGAVVSGSVRLLGTELVGLPARELARQRGRRIAMVFQDPLTAFTPVRRIGDQIGEALRIHQRPRPGREPARRRAVELLESVGVPEPDRAARAYPHELSGGLRQRAMIAMAIANRPDVIVADEPTSALDVTVQAQVLDALKTARKATGAALLLVSHDLGVIAGTADRVAVMYAGRIVESAPVDELFAHPRMPYTLGLIGSVPRLDGVGTLTPVPGTPPAPGRTGPGCSFAPRCPLADEECERGEPRLIELGEGGSETLAAAYGGDRDAEPAPGNGNGNGNGNGNGKHDSGDGPPSAPRKAPASAPAPVPTPTSVSNRPAGRSRPQLPSPQAHVAACLHSDALAKYTAAELFPASAQAGRPGRTAAGAEPVLRITGLAKSYPLPRRSAVRPRGWRSADDDAPHAVERADLDIRRGETVGLVGESGAGKSTILAQVIALAAPEAGRIEVLGRDTATLGRAEIRRLRGRVQLVLQDPMASLDPRMTVGAIIAEPLQAQRAAKEHIDARIPELLRQVGLDPAAARRHPPEFSGGQRQRIAIARALAVEPDLLLLDEPVSALDVSVQAGILDLLRRLKRELGPACLFVSHDLAVVRQIADRMVVMYGGRTVESGDVTEVFSRPRHPYTKALLSAVPLPDPRAERTRERIILPGDPPGAGRRTTGCRFRTRCPVYQASGPRARELCEQETPEPLGATASNPHVAACHFPYEDDEVPLRRPRASKGHSLFTDRFTDPSSNRSCGRSRDLEP
;
A
#
# COMPACT_ATOMS: atom_id res chain seq x y z
N MET A 1 30.30 5.52 -4.22
CA MET A 1 30.64 6.96 -4.09
C MET A 1 30.27 7.43 -2.69
N THR A 2 31.23 7.80 -1.86
CA THR A 2 31.02 8.27 -0.47
C THR A 2 30.64 9.75 -0.47
N GLY A 3 29.36 10.05 -0.73
CA GLY A 3 28.83 11.41 -0.60
C GLY A 3 28.84 11.91 0.85
N SER A 4 28.99 13.23 1.04
CA SER A 4 28.87 13.87 2.35
C SER A 4 27.45 13.72 2.92
N ALA A 5 27.32 13.63 4.24
CA ALA A 5 26.04 13.60 4.92
C ALA A 5 25.31 14.95 4.72
N ILE A 6 24.09 14.90 4.20
CA ILE A 6 23.25 16.08 3.94
C ILE A 6 22.19 16.27 5.01
N LEU A 7 21.71 15.16 5.57
CA LEU A 7 20.77 15.13 6.69
C LEU A 7 21.28 14.10 7.71
N GLU A 8 21.45 14.54 8.96
CA GLU A 8 21.84 13.69 10.08
C GLU A 8 20.80 13.79 11.19
N VAL A 9 20.29 12.64 11.63
CA VAL A 9 19.36 12.50 12.75
C VAL A 9 20.09 11.71 13.82
N ARG A 10 20.16 12.24 15.04
CA ARG A 10 20.88 11.64 16.17
C ARG A 10 20.01 11.58 17.40
N ASP A 11 19.91 10.39 17.99
CA ASP A 11 19.16 10.14 19.22
C ASP A 11 17.79 10.83 19.23
N LEU A 12 17.05 10.72 18.10
CA LEU A 12 15.76 11.37 17.97
C LEU A 12 14.73 10.65 18.81
N HIS A 13 14.10 11.38 19.74
CA HIS A 13 12.94 10.90 20.51
C HIS A 13 11.74 11.77 20.22
N VAL A 14 10.58 11.11 20.07
CA VAL A 14 9.30 11.78 19.90
C VAL A 14 8.29 11.11 20.81
N SER A 15 7.70 11.90 21.71
CA SER A 15 6.69 11.43 22.66
C SER A 15 5.47 12.33 22.63
N PHE A 16 4.27 11.75 22.75
CA PHE A 16 3.04 12.51 22.90
C PHE A 16 2.74 12.72 24.38
N GLN A 17 2.45 13.94 24.78
CA GLN A 17 2.02 14.20 26.16
C GLN A 17 0.65 13.54 26.42
N GLY A 18 0.57 12.70 27.45
CA GLY A 18 -0.70 12.23 27.97
C GLY A 18 -1.47 13.36 28.67
N GLY A 19 -2.75 13.14 28.97
CA GLY A 19 -3.48 14.01 29.90
C GLY A 19 -2.83 13.99 31.29
N ARG A 20 -3.31 14.81 32.24
CA ARG A 20 -2.74 14.97 33.60
C ARG A 20 -2.50 13.66 34.40
N ARG A 21 -3.01 12.51 33.96
CA ARG A 21 -2.90 11.20 34.61
C ARG A 21 -2.28 10.10 33.72
N THR A 22 -1.83 10.41 32.51
CA THR A 22 -1.26 9.44 31.57
C THR A 22 0.21 9.75 31.34
N ALA A 23 1.07 8.74 31.46
CA ALA A 23 2.49 8.85 31.14
C ALA A 23 2.68 9.30 29.68
N PRO A 24 3.77 10.03 29.35
CA PRO A 24 4.12 10.32 27.98
C PRO A 24 4.15 9.05 27.14
N LEU A 25 3.63 9.12 25.93
CA LEU A 25 3.55 8.00 24.99
C LEU A 25 4.73 8.09 24.02
N PRO A 26 5.86 7.37 24.25
CA PRO A 26 6.98 7.39 23.31
C PRO A 26 6.61 6.65 22.03
N VAL A 27 6.81 7.32 20.89
CA VAL A 27 6.55 6.78 19.55
C VAL A 27 7.84 6.60 18.77
N VAL A 28 8.83 7.48 18.97
CA VAL A 28 10.18 7.36 18.41
C VAL A 28 11.16 7.34 19.59
N ARG A 29 12.07 6.37 19.62
CA ARG A 29 12.88 6.00 20.80
C ARG A 29 14.38 5.93 20.48
N GLY A 30 15.01 7.07 20.21
CA GLY A 30 16.46 7.12 19.94
C GLY A 30 16.79 6.66 18.52
N VAL A 31 16.19 7.31 17.53
CA VAL A 31 16.45 7.04 16.12
C VAL A 31 17.71 7.76 15.66
N ASP A 32 18.66 6.99 15.13
CA ASP A 32 19.82 7.49 14.40
C ASP A 32 19.64 7.20 12.91
N LEU A 33 19.70 8.25 12.07
CA LEU A 33 19.61 8.14 10.61
C LEU A 33 20.61 9.10 9.96
N THR A 34 21.13 8.73 8.80
CA THR A 34 21.97 9.62 8.00
C THR A 34 21.63 9.42 6.54
N LEU A 35 21.43 10.52 5.83
CA LEU A 35 21.18 10.55 4.40
C LEU A 35 22.32 11.34 3.74
N ARG A 36 22.92 10.76 2.69
CA ARG A 36 24.00 11.37 1.92
C ARG A 36 23.47 12.13 0.71
N ALA A 37 24.27 13.07 0.21
CA ALA A 37 23.96 13.76 -1.03
C ALA A 37 23.74 12.77 -2.19
N GLY A 38 22.61 12.90 -2.88
CA GLY A 38 22.22 12.05 -4.02
C GLY A 38 21.77 10.61 -3.68
N GLU A 39 21.86 10.19 -2.42
CA GLU A 39 21.41 8.87 -1.96
C GLU A 39 19.88 8.80 -1.87
N VAL A 40 19.32 7.62 -2.13
CA VAL A 40 17.97 7.23 -1.73
C VAL A 40 18.04 6.32 -0.50
N LEU A 41 17.56 6.81 0.64
CA LEU A 41 17.38 6.02 1.85
C LEU A 41 15.91 5.60 1.97
N GLY A 42 15.65 4.30 1.96
CA GLY A 42 14.35 3.72 2.26
C GLY A 42 14.13 3.58 3.77
N LEU A 43 12.99 4.03 4.29
CA LEU A 43 12.57 3.79 5.68
C LEU A 43 11.34 2.89 5.69
N VAL A 44 11.47 1.67 6.21
CA VAL A 44 10.44 0.62 6.14
C VAL A 44 10.05 0.09 7.52
N GLY A 45 8.89 -0.56 7.60
CA GLY A 45 8.37 -1.19 8.82
C GLY A 45 6.84 -1.27 8.81
N GLU A 46 6.25 -2.05 9.71
CA GLU A 46 4.81 -2.13 9.95
C GLU A 46 4.23 -0.75 10.34
N SER A 47 2.93 -0.60 10.20
CA SER A 47 2.17 0.58 10.60
C SER A 47 2.31 0.80 12.10
N GLY A 48 2.40 2.06 12.50
CA GLY A 48 2.67 2.43 13.89
C GLY A 48 4.12 2.24 14.34
N ALA A 49 5.05 1.78 13.48
CA ALA A 49 6.46 1.68 13.85
C ALA A 49 7.15 3.02 14.12
N GLY A 50 6.55 4.16 13.71
CA GLY A 50 7.07 5.52 13.93
C GLY A 50 7.65 6.21 12.69
N LYS A 51 7.48 5.64 11.48
CA LYS A 51 8.08 6.12 10.22
C LYS A 51 7.66 7.56 9.86
N SER A 52 6.36 7.80 9.72
CA SER A 52 5.81 9.11 9.36
C SER A 52 6.07 10.16 10.45
N VAL A 53 6.01 9.76 11.72
CA VAL A 53 6.36 10.64 12.85
C VAL A 53 7.84 11.06 12.79
N THR A 54 8.73 10.14 12.41
CA THR A 54 10.15 10.43 12.18
C THR A 54 10.32 11.40 11.01
N ALA A 55 9.70 11.11 9.86
CA ALA A 55 9.76 11.93 8.66
C ALA A 55 9.26 13.37 8.88
N LEU A 56 8.12 13.52 9.57
CA LEU A 56 7.55 14.81 9.95
C LEU A 56 8.43 15.57 10.95
N SER A 57 8.99 14.87 11.95
CA SER A 57 9.85 15.49 12.96
C SER A 57 11.16 16.01 12.37
N VAL A 58 11.72 15.31 11.38
CA VAL A 58 12.89 15.78 10.61
C VAL A 58 12.66 17.13 9.93
N LEU A 59 11.42 17.42 9.53
CA LEU A 59 11.03 18.68 8.90
C LEU A 59 10.69 19.79 9.90
N GLY A 60 10.72 19.51 11.21
CA GLY A 60 10.16 20.42 12.22
C GLY A 60 8.64 20.57 12.10
N LEU A 61 7.95 19.50 11.65
CA LEU A 61 6.50 19.40 11.53
C LEU A 61 5.92 18.29 12.42
N PRO A 62 6.36 18.14 13.69
CA PRO A 62 5.85 17.06 14.52
C PRO A 62 4.33 17.19 14.72
N PRO A 63 3.59 16.08 14.85
CA PRO A 63 2.16 16.13 15.08
C PRO A 63 1.80 16.91 16.36
N PRO A 64 0.59 17.50 16.47
CA PRO A 64 0.18 18.26 17.64
C PRO A 64 0.33 17.47 18.95
N GLY A 65 0.84 18.11 20.00
CA GLY A 65 1.06 17.47 21.31
C GLY A 65 2.32 16.59 21.40
N ALA A 66 3.10 16.49 20.33
CA ALA A 66 4.39 15.80 20.35
C ALA A 66 5.50 16.70 20.91
N VAL A 67 6.35 16.09 21.74
CA VAL A 67 7.60 16.65 22.24
C VAL A 67 8.74 15.94 21.54
N VAL A 68 9.64 16.72 20.95
CA VAL A 68 10.80 16.23 20.18
C VAL A 68 12.08 16.56 20.94
N SER A 69 12.97 15.58 21.09
CA SER A 69 14.33 15.75 21.61
C SER A 69 15.35 14.98 20.76
N GLY A 70 16.64 15.26 20.95
CA GLY A 70 17.71 14.75 20.08
C GLY A 70 18.24 15.85 19.15
N SER A 71 18.78 15.46 17.99
CA SER A 71 19.35 16.39 17.01
C SER A 71 18.95 16.00 15.59
N VAL A 72 18.60 17.00 14.78
CA VAL A 72 18.35 16.88 13.34
C VAL A 72 19.12 17.98 12.64
N ARG A 73 20.16 17.62 11.90
CA ARG A 73 21.02 18.56 11.18
C ARG A 73 20.84 18.44 9.68
N LEU A 74 20.48 19.55 9.03
CA LEU A 74 20.40 19.69 7.58
C LEU A 74 21.53 20.59 7.09
N LEU A 75 22.44 20.04 6.27
CA LEU A 75 23.63 20.77 5.80
C LEU A 75 24.40 21.44 6.97
N GLY A 76 24.51 20.72 8.09
CA GLY A 76 25.13 21.20 9.34
C GLY A 76 24.27 22.13 10.20
N THR A 77 23.11 22.59 9.72
CA THR A 77 22.19 23.45 10.49
C THR A 77 21.27 22.61 11.37
N GLU A 78 21.28 22.85 12.68
CA GLU A 78 20.36 22.20 13.63
C GLU A 78 18.91 22.69 13.43
N LEU A 79 17.98 21.75 13.29
CA LEU A 79 16.55 22.02 13.07
C LEU A 79 15.73 21.87 14.36
N VAL A 80 16.12 21.00 15.29
CA VAL A 80 15.39 20.82 16.55
C VAL A 80 15.54 22.08 17.40
N GLY A 81 14.42 22.65 17.84
CA GLY A 81 14.38 23.91 18.58
C GLY A 81 14.62 25.17 17.74
N LEU A 82 14.78 25.03 16.42
CA LEU A 82 14.97 26.17 15.52
C LEU A 82 13.68 27.01 15.44
N PRO A 83 13.73 28.36 15.51
CA PRO A 83 12.54 29.20 15.46
C PRO A 83 11.71 28.98 14.19
N ALA A 84 10.38 29.06 14.29
CA ALA A 84 9.45 28.78 13.18
C ALA A 84 9.76 29.56 11.89
N ARG A 85 10.25 30.82 12.02
CA ARG A 85 10.65 31.66 10.88
C ARG A 85 11.89 31.15 10.16
N GLU A 86 12.86 30.63 10.91
CA GLU A 86 14.09 30.03 10.38
C GLU A 86 13.77 28.66 9.74
N LEU A 87 12.96 27.82 10.39
CA LEU A 87 12.45 26.57 9.81
C LEU A 87 11.71 26.81 8.49
N ALA A 88 10.90 27.88 8.41
CA ALA A 88 10.22 28.26 7.17
C ALA A 88 11.19 28.68 6.04
N ARG A 89 12.41 29.12 6.35
CA ARG A 89 13.44 29.42 5.32
C ARG A 89 14.11 28.16 4.79
N GLN A 90 14.20 27.11 5.60
CA GLN A 90 14.76 25.81 5.22
C GLN A 90 13.72 25.00 4.42
N ARG A 91 12.48 24.93 4.91
CA ARG A 91 11.39 24.21 4.25
C ARG A 91 11.05 24.84 2.91
N GLY A 92 10.79 24.00 1.91
CA GLY A 92 10.44 24.43 0.56
C GLY A 92 11.60 25.01 -0.24
N ARG A 93 12.81 25.17 0.33
CA ARG A 93 14.03 25.62 -0.37
C ARG A 93 15.19 24.63 -0.25
N ARG A 94 15.47 24.12 0.96
CA ARG A 94 16.55 23.16 1.24
C ARG A 94 16.01 21.74 1.45
N ILE A 95 14.85 21.64 2.10
CA ILE A 95 14.15 20.38 2.33
C ILE A 95 12.68 20.52 1.93
N ALA A 96 12.13 19.55 1.22
CA ALA A 96 10.74 19.52 0.78
C ALA A 96 10.07 18.20 1.14
N MET A 97 8.75 18.22 1.28
CA MET A 97 7.95 17.04 1.62
C MET A 97 6.98 16.71 0.49
N VAL A 98 6.87 15.42 0.18
CA VAL A 98 5.77 14.82 -0.56
C VAL A 98 4.95 14.01 0.46
N PHE A 99 3.77 14.51 0.79
CA PHE A 99 2.86 13.93 1.77
C PHE A 99 2.15 12.69 1.23
N GLN A 100 1.68 11.84 2.15
CA GLN A 100 0.92 10.62 1.86
C GLN A 100 -0.42 10.91 1.15
N ASP A 101 -1.17 11.92 1.60
CA ASP A 101 -2.46 12.32 0.98
C ASP A 101 -2.38 13.71 0.31
N PRO A 102 -2.46 13.78 -1.04
CA PRO A 102 -2.52 15.04 -1.76
C PRO A 102 -3.64 16.00 -1.41
N LEU A 103 -4.80 15.51 -0.98
CA LEU A 103 -5.90 16.41 -0.64
C LEU A 103 -5.59 17.27 0.56
N THR A 104 -4.82 16.74 1.51
CA THR A 104 -4.39 17.48 2.69
C THR A 104 -3.26 18.47 2.38
N ALA A 105 -2.48 18.21 1.31
CA ALA A 105 -1.36 19.05 0.91
C ALA A 105 -1.79 20.30 0.11
N PHE A 106 -2.89 20.22 -0.64
CA PHE A 106 -3.41 21.34 -1.42
C PHE A 106 -4.58 22.03 -0.74
N THR A 107 -4.68 23.35 -0.93
CA THR A 107 -5.89 24.11 -0.62
C THR A 107 -6.99 23.77 -1.64
N PRO A 108 -8.13 23.17 -1.26
CA PRO A 108 -9.11 22.63 -2.22
C PRO A 108 -9.78 23.68 -3.12
N VAL A 109 -9.81 24.94 -2.66
CA VAL A 109 -10.47 26.07 -3.34
C VAL A 109 -9.52 26.91 -4.19
N ARG A 110 -8.26 26.49 -4.36
CA ARG A 110 -7.25 27.19 -5.18
C ARG A 110 -6.79 26.32 -6.33
N ARG A 111 -6.43 26.94 -7.46
CA ARG A 111 -5.93 26.22 -8.63
C ARG A 111 -4.53 25.66 -8.35
N ILE A 112 -4.19 24.55 -9.00
CA ILE A 112 -2.91 23.86 -8.81
C ILE A 112 -1.73 24.74 -9.22
N GLY A 113 -1.79 25.39 -10.39
CA GLY A 113 -0.72 26.24 -10.89
C GLY A 113 -0.44 27.44 -9.99
N ASP A 114 -1.47 28.01 -9.35
CA ASP A 114 -1.31 29.14 -8.43
C ASP A 114 -0.61 28.73 -7.13
N GLN A 115 -0.85 27.52 -6.65
CA GLN A 115 -0.24 26.97 -5.44
C GLN A 115 1.24 26.61 -5.69
N ILE A 116 1.55 25.99 -6.83
CA ILE A 116 2.95 25.75 -7.25
C ILE A 116 3.68 27.09 -7.46
N GLY A 117 3.04 28.06 -8.13
CA GLY A 117 3.59 29.39 -8.35
C GLY A 117 3.81 30.19 -7.06
N GLU A 118 2.98 29.97 -6.04
CA GLU A 118 3.15 30.57 -4.72
C GLU A 118 4.43 30.08 -4.04
N ALA A 119 4.74 28.78 -4.11
CA ALA A 119 5.98 28.24 -3.54
C ALA A 119 7.23 28.92 -4.13
N LEU A 120 7.23 29.18 -5.44
CA LEU A 120 8.30 29.95 -6.10
C LEU A 120 8.38 31.38 -5.55
N ARG A 121 7.23 32.06 -5.44
CA ARG A 121 7.13 33.46 -4.99
C ARG A 121 7.50 33.66 -3.52
N ILE A 122 7.30 32.65 -2.67
CA ILE A 122 7.66 32.71 -1.25
C ILE A 122 9.19 32.64 -1.10
N HIS A 123 9.85 31.73 -1.82
CA HIS A 123 11.24 31.36 -1.54
C HIS A 123 12.28 31.98 -2.50
N GLN A 124 11.92 32.33 -3.73
CA GLN A 124 12.88 32.89 -4.70
C GLN A 124 13.09 34.40 -4.52
N ARG A 125 14.34 34.83 -4.70
CA ARG A 125 14.77 36.23 -4.64
C ARG A 125 15.64 36.53 -5.88
N PRO A 126 15.34 37.58 -6.68
CA PRO A 126 14.20 38.49 -6.56
C PRO A 126 12.85 37.77 -6.69
N ARG A 127 11.79 38.31 -6.07
CA ARG A 127 10.47 37.66 -6.05
C ARG A 127 9.91 37.63 -7.48
N PRO A 128 9.63 36.44 -8.07
CA PRO A 128 9.12 36.37 -9.43
C PRO A 128 7.73 37.01 -9.53
N GLY A 129 7.44 37.64 -10.68
CA GLY A 129 6.08 38.11 -11.03
C GLY A 129 5.08 36.95 -11.09
N ARG A 130 3.77 37.25 -11.09
CA ARG A 130 2.73 36.21 -11.14
C ARG A 130 2.82 35.38 -12.43
N GLU A 131 2.99 36.06 -13.56
CA GLU A 131 3.03 35.40 -14.87
C GLU A 131 4.26 34.49 -15.06
N PRO A 132 5.50 34.92 -14.77
CA PRO A 132 6.65 34.02 -14.77
C PRO A 132 6.49 32.82 -13.82
N ALA A 133 5.94 33.02 -12.62
CA ALA A 133 5.71 31.93 -11.67
C ALA A 133 4.68 30.91 -12.19
N ARG A 134 3.63 31.38 -12.88
CA ARG A 134 2.62 30.51 -13.50
C ARG A 134 3.18 29.71 -14.67
N ARG A 135 3.98 30.34 -15.55
CA ARG A 135 4.68 29.63 -16.63
C ARG A 135 5.60 28.55 -16.07
N ARG A 136 6.38 28.90 -15.04
CA ARG A 136 7.24 27.93 -14.36
C ARG A 136 6.46 26.79 -13.71
N ALA A 137 5.27 27.05 -13.17
CA ALA A 137 4.41 25.99 -12.64
C ALA A 137 3.95 25.00 -13.72
N VAL A 138 3.64 25.47 -14.93
CA VAL A 138 3.30 24.61 -16.08
C VAL A 138 4.51 23.75 -16.49
N GLU A 139 5.70 24.36 -16.61
CA GLU A 139 6.94 23.62 -16.91
C GLU A 139 7.26 22.55 -15.85
N LEU A 140 7.01 22.85 -14.57
CA LEU A 140 7.20 21.90 -13.48
C LEU A 140 6.23 20.72 -13.57
N LEU A 141 4.95 20.98 -13.88
CA LEU A 141 3.95 19.94 -14.11
C LEU A 141 4.34 19.05 -15.30
N GLU A 142 4.79 19.65 -16.40
CA GLU A 142 5.30 18.92 -17.56
C GLU A 142 6.50 18.02 -17.19
N SER A 143 7.46 18.56 -16.43
CA SER A 143 8.68 17.83 -16.04
C SER A 143 8.43 16.59 -15.18
N VAL A 144 7.28 16.51 -14.51
CA VAL A 144 6.88 15.35 -13.69
C VAL A 144 5.88 14.45 -14.41
N GLY A 145 5.68 14.63 -15.72
CA GLY A 145 4.81 13.77 -16.52
C GLY A 145 3.31 14.03 -16.37
N VAL A 146 2.89 15.26 -16.02
CA VAL A 146 1.47 15.64 -16.04
C VAL A 146 1.04 15.93 -17.49
N PRO A 147 0.10 15.16 -18.06
CA PRO A 147 -0.46 15.44 -19.38
C PRO A 147 -1.27 16.73 -19.38
N GLU A 148 -1.28 17.44 -20.51
CA GLU A 148 -1.96 18.74 -20.66
C GLU A 148 -1.66 19.70 -19.48
N PRO A 149 -0.38 20.03 -19.22
CA PRO A 149 0.04 20.73 -18.00
C PRO A 149 -0.64 22.10 -17.83
N ASP A 150 -0.94 22.78 -18.93
CA ASP A 150 -1.76 23.99 -18.97
C ASP A 150 -3.16 23.82 -18.36
N ARG A 151 -3.82 22.71 -18.69
CA ARG A 151 -5.15 22.37 -18.18
C ARG A 151 -5.06 21.99 -16.71
N ALA A 152 -4.09 21.15 -16.34
CA ALA A 152 -3.86 20.75 -14.96
C ALA A 152 -3.54 21.94 -14.05
N ALA A 153 -2.72 22.89 -14.52
CA ALA A 153 -2.43 24.12 -13.78
C ALA A 153 -3.68 24.97 -13.51
N ARG A 154 -4.67 24.93 -14.40
CA ARG A 154 -5.95 25.62 -14.24
C ARG A 154 -6.96 24.83 -13.41
N ALA A 155 -6.75 23.53 -13.21
CA ALA A 155 -7.66 22.69 -12.44
C ALA A 155 -7.56 22.97 -10.93
N TYR A 156 -8.65 22.69 -10.22
CA TYR A 156 -8.67 22.57 -8.76
C TYR A 156 -8.24 21.15 -8.35
N PRO A 157 -7.73 20.95 -7.12
CA PRO A 157 -7.28 19.63 -6.65
C PRO A 157 -8.31 18.52 -6.83
N HIS A 158 -9.59 18.78 -6.54
CA HIS A 158 -10.67 17.80 -6.65
C HIS A 158 -11.08 17.45 -8.10
N GLU A 159 -10.58 18.19 -9.08
CA GLU A 159 -10.79 17.91 -10.52
C GLU A 159 -9.70 17.00 -11.10
N LEU A 160 -8.64 16.73 -10.34
CA LEU A 160 -7.53 15.87 -10.73
C LEU A 160 -7.66 14.46 -10.13
N SER A 161 -7.18 13.45 -10.86
CA SER A 161 -7.06 12.08 -10.36
C SER A 161 -6.11 12.00 -9.16
N GLY A 162 -6.10 10.88 -8.41
CA GLY A 162 -5.12 10.64 -7.35
C GLY A 162 -3.67 10.78 -7.84
N GLY A 163 -3.35 10.10 -8.95
CA GLY A 163 -2.02 10.14 -9.57
C GLY A 163 -1.59 11.54 -10.02
N LEU A 164 -2.48 12.29 -10.67
CA LEU A 164 -2.17 13.67 -11.09
C LEU A 164 -1.96 14.60 -9.91
N ARG A 165 -2.75 14.45 -8.84
CA ARG A 165 -2.55 15.22 -7.61
C ARG A 165 -1.19 14.91 -6.98
N GLN A 166 -0.80 13.63 -6.92
CA GLN A 166 0.51 13.22 -6.41
C GLN A 166 1.65 13.82 -7.23
N ARG A 167 1.58 13.72 -8.57
CA ARG A 167 2.58 14.32 -9.47
C ARG A 167 2.63 15.84 -9.34
N ALA A 168 1.47 16.51 -9.25
CA ALA A 168 1.42 17.95 -9.00
C ALA A 168 2.04 18.34 -7.66
N MET A 169 1.92 17.50 -6.63
CA MET A 169 2.60 17.72 -5.35
C MET A 169 4.11 17.58 -5.49
N ILE A 170 4.59 16.60 -6.25
CA ILE A 170 6.02 16.45 -6.56
C ILE A 170 6.53 17.71 -7.28
N ALA A 171 5.80 18.22 -8.27
CA ALA A 171 6.12 19.48 -8.95
C ALA A 171 6.22 20.66 -7.98
N MET A 172 5.31 20.75 -7.00
CA MET A 172 5.36 21.76 -5.93
C MET A 172 6.60 21.58 -5.04
N ALA A 173 6.91 20.35 -4.64
CA ALA A 173 8.04 20.03 -3.77
C ALA A 173 9.39 20.39 -4.42
N ILE A 174 9.54 20.16 -5.72
CA ILE A 174 10.79 20.47 -6.44
C ILE A 174 10.88 21.90 -6.98
N ALA A 175 9.84 22.73 -6.77
CA ALA A 175 9.74 24.05 -7.37
C ALA A 175 10.98 24.93 -7.11
N ASN A 176 11.58 24.82 -5.92
CA ASN A 176 12.77 25.58 -5.53
C ASN A 176 14.06 24.76 -5.50
N ARG A 177 14.09 23.60 -6.19
CA ARG A 177 15.27 22.71 -6.27
C ARG A 177 15.87 22.36 -4.89
N PRO A 178 15.10 21.67 -4.03
CA PRO A 178 15.58 21.31 -2.69
C PRO A 178 16.78 20.36 -2.75
N ASP A 179 17.57 20.37 -1.68
CA ASP A 179 18.70 19.47 -1.49
C ASP A 179 18.25 18.10 -0.92
N VAL A 180 17.12 18.07 -0.21
CA VAL A 180 16.50 16.86 0.36
C VAL A 180 15.01 16.82 0.04
N ILE A 181 14.54 15.67 -0.42
CA ILE A 181 13.11 15.35 -0.58
C ILE A 181 12.77 14.26 0.44
N VAL A 182 11.73 14.50 1.25
CA VAL A 182 11.13 13.49 2.12
C VAL A 182 9.81 13.07 1.49
N ALA A 183 9.68 11.81 1.09
CA ALA A 183 8.47 11.27 0.51
C ALA A 183 7.86 10.25 1.48
N ASP A 184 6.72 10.61 2.07
CA ASP A 184 6.03 9.78 3.06
C ASP A 184 4.90 8.99 2.41
N GLU A 185 5.11 7.69 2.20
CA GLU A 185 4.19 6.77 1.53
C GLU A 185 3.57 7.35 0.23
N PRO A 186 4.39 7.87 -0.71
CA PRO A 186 3.92 8.69 -1.83
C PRO A 186 3.07 7.93 -2.87
N THR A 187 2.96 6.62 -2.72
CA THR A 187 2.25 5.71 -3.64
C THR A 187 1.12 4.96 -2.96
N SER A 188 0.87 5.23 -1.67
CA SER A 188 -0.21 4.59 -0.93
C SER A 188 -1.57 4.88 -1.58
N ALA A 189 -2.43 3.86 -1.67
CA ALA A 189 -3.77 3.91 -2.26
C ALA A 189 -3.81 4.28 -3.76
N LEU A 190 -2.72 4.07 -4.50
CA LEU A 190 -2.67 4.18 -5.96
C LEU A 190 -2.64 2.79 -6.60
N ASP A 191 -3.21 2.65 -7.80
CA ASP A 191 -3.04 1.43 -8.59
C ASP A 191 -1.59 1.27 -9.08
N VAL A 192 -1.19 0.04 -9.43
CA VAL A 192 0.20 -0.32 -9.74
C VAL A 192 0.81 0.49 -10.90
N THR A 193 0.00 0.86 -11.90
CA THR A 193 0.46 1.66 -13.05
C THR A 193 0.64 3.12 -12.68
N VAL A 194 -0.30 3.71 -11.93
CA VAL A 194 -0.16 5.07 -11.39
C VAL A 194 0.99 5.17 -10.37
N GLN A 195 1.17 4.16 -9.52
CA GLN A 195 2.32 4.04 -8.61
C GLN A 195 3.63 4.10 -9.40
N ALA A 196 3.77 3.32 -10.47
CA ALA A 196 4.97 3.35 -11.32
C ALA A 196 5.23 4.74 -11.91
N GLN A 197 4.19 5.44 -12.37
CA GLN A 197 4.30 6.82 -12.88
C GLN A 197 4.75 7.81 -11.79
N VAL A 198 4.25 7.67 -10.56
CA VAL A 198 4.65 8.54 -9.44
C VAL A 198 6.10 8.30 -9.02
N LEU A 199 6.54 7.03 -8.98
CA LEU A 199 7.94 6.70 -8.70
C LEU A 199 8.87 7.23 -9.79
N ASP A 200 8.47 7.17 -11.06
CA ASP A 200 9.22 7.76 -12.16
C ASP A 200 9.27 9.30 -12.08
N ALA A 201 8.18 9.94 -11.67
CA ALA A 201 8.15 11.37 -11.40
C ALA A 201 9.12 11.76 -10.26
N LEU A 202 9.20 10.98 -9.18
CA LEU A 202 10.18 11.17 -8.10
C LEU A 202 11.63 10.97 -8.59
N LYS A 203 11.87 9.95 -9.43
CA LYS A 203 13.19 9.70 -10.04
C LYS A 203 13.62 10.87 -10.93
N THR A 204 12.71 11.38 -11.75
CA THR A 204 12.93 12.54 -12.63
C THR A 204 13.17 13.81 -11.82
N ALA A 205 12.34 14.05 -10.80
CA ALA A 205 12.50 15.13 -9.83
C ALA A 205 13.89 15.11 -9.16
N ARG A 206 14.33 13.94 -8.68
CA ARG A 206 15.65 13.73 -8.09
C ARG A 206 16.77 14.04 -9.08
N LYS A 207 16.70 13.50 -10.30
CA LYS A 207 17.69 13.74 -11.35
C LYS A 207 17.79 15.22 -11.74
N ALA A 208 16.65 15.91 -11.81
CA ALA A 208 16.60 17.32 -12.19
C ALA A 208 17.14 18.26 -11.09
N THR A 209 16.99 17.89 -9.82
CA THR A 209 17.37 18.72 -8.66
C THR A 209 18.74 18.37 -8.09
N GLY A 210 19.16 17.10 -8.19
CA GLY A 210 20.31 16.56 -7.47
C GLY A 210 20.00 16.20 -6.01
N ALA A 211 18.73 16.23 -5.60
CA ALA A 211 18.32 16.03 -4.22
C ALA A 211 18.64 14.61 -3.72
N ALA A 212 18.95 14.49 -2.43
CA ALA A 212 18.84 13.22 -1.72
C ALA A 212 17.37 12.92 -1.41
N LEU A 213 17.01 11.64 -1.31
CA LEU A 213 15.62 11.20 -1.09
C LEU A 213 15.52 10.31 0.14
N LEU A 214 14.73 10.72 1.13
CA LEU A 214 14.21 9.85 2.17
C LEU A 214 12.85 9.32 1.72
N LEU A 215 12.77 8.05 1.35
CA LEU A 215 11.56 7.39 0.89
C LEU A 215 10.99 6.51 2.00
N VAL A 216 9.89 6.95 2.61
CA VAL A 216 9.14 6.14 3.56
C VAL A 216 8.14 5.27 2.81
N SER A 217 8.16 3.97 3.05
CA SER A 217 7.25 3.01 2.42
C SER A 217 6.97 1.85 3.34
N HIS A 218 5.79 1.24 3.23
CA HIS A 218 5.52 -0.08 3.77
C HIS A 218 5.65 -1.19 2.70
N ASP A 219 5.75 -0.83 1.42
CA ASP A 219 5.99 -1.74 0.30
C ASP A 219 7.50 -1.92 0.08
N LEU A 220 7.99 -3.12 0.42
CA LEU A 220 9.39 -3.52 0.25
C LEU A 220 9.78 -3.71 -1.22
N GLY A 221 8.86 -4.05 -2.11
CA GLY A 221 9.14 -4.15 -3.55
C GLY A 221 9.45 -2.78 -4.16
N VAL A 222 8.72 -1.73 -3.76
CA VAL A 222 9.06 -0.34 -4.12
C VAL A 222 10.47 0.02 -3.66
N ILE A 223 10.82 -0.32 -2.42
CA ILE A 223 12.13 -0.03 -1.84
C ILE A 223 13.24 -0.79 -2.55
N ALA A 224 13.06 -2.08 -2.84
CA ALA A 224 14.00 -2.92 -3.57
C ALA A 224 14.38 -2.29 -4.92
N GLY A 225 13.41 -1.70 -5.64
CA GLY A 225 13.64 -1.10 -6.95
C GLY A 225 14.12 0.36 -6.95
N THR A 226 14.11 1.05 -5.81
CA THR A 226 14.31 2.52 -5.78
C THR A 226 15.38 3.00 -4.80
N ALA A 227 15.59 2.30 -3.69
CA ALA A 227 16.52 2.72 -2.65
C ALA A 227 17.95 2.25 -2.91
N ASP A 228 18.93 3.02 -2.44
CA ASP A 228 20.33 2.59 -2.40
C ASP A 228 20.62 1.84 -1.09
N ARG A 229 19.99 2.32 0.00
CA ARG A 229 20.10 1.77 1.36
C ARG A 229 18.75 1.74 2.03
N VAL A 230 18.54 0.78 2.93
CA VAL A 230 17.28 0.60 3.65
C VAL A 230 17.53 0.63 5.14
N ALA A 231 16.70 1.36 5.88
CA ALA A 231 16.60 1.34 7.32
C ALA A 231 15.24 0.76 7.73
N VAL A 232 15.27 -0.33 8.50
CA VAL A 232 14.09 -1.03 8.99
C VAL A 232 13.77 -0.51 10.39
N MET A 233 12.53 -0.08 10.59
CA MET A 233 12.02 0.49 11.83
C MET A 233 11.02 -0.47 12.49
N TYR A 234 11.17 -0.66 13.79
CA TYR A 234 10.25 -1.43 14.62
C TYR A 234 10.08 -0.77 15.99
N ALA A 235 8.83 -0.66 16.45
CA ALA A 235 8.48 -0.11 17.76
C ALA A 235 9.22 1.19 18.12
N GLY A 236 9.34 2.14 17.18
CA GLY A 236 9.98 3.43 17.44
C GLY A 236 11.50 3.48 17.25
N ARG A 237 12.15 2.38 16.85
CA ARG A 237 13.62 2.28 16.71
C ARG A 237 14.03 1.75 15.35
N ILE A 238 15.21 2.15 14.88
CA ILE A 238 15.88 1.45 13.78
C ILE A 238 16.45 0.14 14.33
N VAL A 239 16.11 -0.96 13.69
CA VAL A 239 16.48 -2.32 14.11
C VAL A 239 17.41 -3.01 13.13
N GLU A 240 17.47 -2.53 11.89
CA GLU A 240 18.43 -2.99 10.89
C GLU A 240 18.64 -1.90 9.84
N SER A 241 19.85 -1.77 9.31
CA SER A 241 20.15 -0.88 8.18
C SER A 241 21.29 -1.45 7.35
N ALA A 242 21.14 -1.53 6.03
CA ALA A 242 22.17 -2.02 5.13
C ALA A 242 21.89 -1.56 3.68
N PRO A 243 22.90 -1.60 2.78
CA PRO A 243 22.67 -1.48 1.34
C PRO A 243 21.52 -2.37 0.89
N VAL A 244 20.70 -1.90 -0.05
CA VAL A 244 19.46 -2.60 -0.43
C VAL A 244 19.72 -4.03 -0.91
N ASP A 245 20.80 -4.26 -1.66
CA ASP A 245 21.16 -5.58 -2.16
C ASP A 245 21.55 -6.53 -1.04
N GLU A 246 22.22 -6.02 -0.01
CA GLU A 246 22.70 -6.80 1.14
C GLU A 246 21.55 -7.14 2.09
N LEU A 247 20.68 -6.17 2.39
CA LEU A 247 19.54 -6.38 3.29
C LEU A 247 18.57 -7.44 2.76
N PHE A 248 18.30 -7.45 1.45
CA PHE A 248 17.40 -8.43 0.82
C PHE A 248 18.05 -9.81 0.65
N ALA A 249 19.37 -9.86 0.46
CA ALA A 249 20.09 -11.12 0.29
C ALA A 249 20.40 -11.81 1.63
N HIS A 250 20.79 -11.04 2.65
CA HIS A 250 21.28 -11.56 3.91
C HIS A 250 20.71 -10.78 5.11
N PRO A 251 19.38 -10.74 5.32
CA PRO A 251 18.81 -10.03 6.47
C PRO A 251 19.37 -10.59 7.79
N ARG A 252 19.72 -9.72 8.73
CA ARG A 252 20.37 -10.03 10.02
C ARG A 252 19.51 -9.72 11.23
N MET A 253 18.23 -9.41 11.02
CA MET A 253 17.24 -9.28 12.07
C MET A 253 15.96 -10.12 11.78
N PRO A 254 15.47 -10.92 12.75
CA PRO A 254 14.31 -11.81 12.56
C PRO A 254 13.06 -11.13 12.01
N TYR A 255 12.74 -9.92 12.47
CA TYR A 255 11.60 -9.16 11.94
C TYR A 255 11.81 -8.70 10.50
N THR A 256 13.02 -8.31 10.10
CA THR A 256 13.32 -7.99 8.70
C THR A 256 13.15 -9.21 7.80
N LEU A 257 13.66 -10.36 8.23
CA LEU A 257 13.49 -11.63 7.53
C LEU A 257 11.99 -11.99 7.37
N GLY A 258 11.21 -11.85 8.44
CA GLY A 258 9.76 -12.07 8.41
C GLY A 258 9.01 -11.07 7.52
N LEU A 259 9.41 -9.79 7.53
CA LEU A 259 8.85 -8.78 6.64
C LEU A 259 9.10 -9.12 5.16
N ILE A 260 10.33 -9.48 4.80
CA ILE A 260 10.68 -9.89 3.43
C ILE A 260 9.89 -11.15 3.03
N GLY A 261 9.79 -12.13 3.93
CA GLY A 261 8.99 -13.34 3.73
C GLY A 261 7.48 -13.13 3.64
N SER A 262 6.99 -11.97 4.10
CA SER A 262 5.57 -11.59 3.99
C SER A 262 5.22 -10.96 2.63
N VAL A 263 6.21 -10.54 1.83
CA VAL A 263 5.95 -9.84 0.56
C VAL A 263 5.47 -10.82 -0.52
N PRO A 264 4.31 -10.60 -1.16
CA PRO A 264 3.88 -11.38 -2.30
C PRO A 264 4.83 -11.28 -3.48
N ARG A 265 5.21 -12.44 -4.02
CA ARG A 265 6.12 -12.57 -5.16
C ARG A 265 5.39 -12.87 -6.46
N LEU A 266 5.81 -12.20 -7.54
CA LEU A 266 5.37 -12.47 -8.91
C LEU A 266 6.16 -13.57 -9.59
N ASP A 267 7.39 -13.81 -9.15
CA ASP A 267 8.38 -14.71 -9.72
C ASP A 267 8.24 -16.14 -9.18
N GLY A 268 7.39 -16.36 -8.18
CA GLY A 268 7.18 -17.68 -7.57
C GLY A 268 5.81 -17.86 -6.94
N VAL A 269 5.57 -19.04 -6.37
CA VAL A 269 4.37 -19.35 -5.57
C VAL A 269 4.80 -19.78 -4.16
N GLY A 270 5.79 -19.07 -3.61
CA GLY A 270 6.28 -19.31 -2.26
C GLY A 270 5.21 -19.00 -1.21
N THR A 271 5.20 -19.77 -0.12
CA THR A 271 4.29 -19.56 1.00
C THR A 271 4.58 -18.21 1.65
N LEU A 272 3.57 -17.35 1.72
CA LEU A 272 3.67 -16.10 2.47
C LEU A 272 3.89 -16.41 3.94
N THR A 273 4.85 -15.72 4.54
CA THR A 273 5.29 -16.00 5.89
C THR A 273 4.94 -14.83 6.81
N PRO A 274 3.73 -14.81 7.42
CA PRO A 274 3.32 -13.70 8.27
C PRO A 274 4.12 -13.67 9.58
N VAL A 275 4.43 -12.45 10.04
CA VAL A 275 5.03 -12.27 11.37
C VAL A 275 3.93 -12.45 12.43
N PRO A 276 4.08 -13.37 13.39
CA PRO A 276 3.02 -13.71 14.34
C PRO A 276 2.69 -12.54 15.27
N GLY A 277 1.47 -12.54 15.81
CA GLY A 277 1.01 -11.55 16.79
C GLY A 277 0.82 -10.13 16.22
N THR A 278 0.70 -9.15 17.10
CA THR A 278 0.57 -7.73 16.75
C THR A 278 1.77 -6.95 17.26
N PRO A 279 2.23 -5.89 16.56
CA PRO A 279 3.20 -4.96 17.10
C PRO A 279 2.78 -4.45 18.49
N PRO A 280 3.74 -4.21 19.41
CA PRO A 280 3.43 -3.59 20.69
C PRO A 280 2.83 -2.19 20.47
N ALA A 281 1.85 -1.82 21.28
CA ALA A 281 1.33 -0.46 21.27
C ALA A 281 2.46 0.53 21.63
N PRO A 282 2.44 1.76 21.09
CA PRO A 282 3.38 2.79 21.51
C PRO A 282 3.44 2.93 23.04
N GLY A 283 4.63 3.14 23.60
CA GLY A 283 4.83 3.20 25.05
C GLY A 283 4.62 1.91 25.84
N ARG A 284 4.28 0.79 25.21
CA ARG A 284 4.11 -0.52 25.86
C ARG A 284 5.20 -1.52 25.44
N THR A 285 6.45 -1.08 25.51
CA THR A 285 7.62 -1.95 25.31
C THR A 285 8.16 -2.37 26.68
N GLY A 286 8.51 -3.65 26.83
CA GLY A 286 9.20 -4.15 28.03
C GLY A 286 10.63 -3.63 28.13
N PRO A 287 11.38 -4.02 29.18
CA PRO A 287 12.79 -3.62 29.35
C PRO A 287 13.74 -4.28 28.34
N GLY A 288 13.33 -5.39 27.73
CA GLY A 288 14.10 -6.15 26.75
C GLY A 288 13.90 -5.72 25.29
N CYS A 289 14.30 -6.60 24.37
CA CYS A 289 14.04 -6.49 22.95
C CYS A 289 12.54 -6.35 22.67
N SER A 290 12.16 -5.25 22.02
CA SER A 290 10.75 -4.98 21.68
C SER A 290 10.12 -6.05 20.78
N PHE A 291 10.93 -6.81 20.02
CA PHE A 291 10.46 -7.87 19.14
C PHE A 291 10.43 -9.27 19.81
N ALA A 292 11.01 -9.44 21.01
CA ALA A 292 11.07 -10.74 21.70
C ALA A 292 9.71 -11.47 21.78
N PRO A 293 8.57 -10.82 22.09
CA PRO A 293 7.27 -11.50 22.17
C PRO A 293 6.78 -12.12 20.85
N ARG A 294 7.38 -11.75 19.72
CA ARG A 294 7.05 -12.23 18.36
C ARG A 294 8.21 -12.96 17.71
N CYS A 295 9.34 -13.11 18.40
CA CYS A 295 10.57 -13.67 17.85
C CYS A 295 10.70 -15.16 18.19
N PRO A 296 10.78 -16.06 17.19
CA PRO A 296 10.99 -17.49 17.43
C PRO A 296 12.37 -17.82 18.04
N LEU A 297 13.33 -16.90 17.95
CA LEU A 297 14.67 -17.04 18.54
C LEU A 297 14.79 -16.37 19.91
N ALA A 298 13.71 -15.81 20.48
CA ALA A 298 13.80 -15.12 21.76
C ALA A 298 14.22 -16.09 22.88
N ASP A 299 15.19 -15.67 23.67
CA ASP A 299 15.66 -16.32 24.89
C ASP A 299 15.65 -15.34 26.08
N GLU A 300 16.12 -15.80 27.24
CA GLU A 300 16.20 -14.98 28.45
C GLU A 300 17.13 -13.76 28.32
N GLU A 301 18.10 -13.76 27.39
CA GLU A 301 18.94 -12.58 27.13
C GLU A 301 18.17 -11.48 26.42
N CYS A 302 17.28 -11.87 25.50
CA CYS A 302 16.42 -10.95 24.79
C CYS A 302 15.47 -10.16 25.71
N GLU A 303 15.14 -10.68 26.89
CA GLU A 303 14.24 -10.01 27.85
C GLU A 303 14.97 -9.05 28.80
N ARG A 304 16.30 -9.20 28.95
CA ARG A 304 17.11 -8.45 29.92
C ARG A 304 17.51 -7.05 29.48
N GLY A 305 17.54 -6.77 28.17
CA GLY A 305 17.87 -5.45 27.66
C GLY A 305 17.57 -5.30 26.17
N GLU A 306 17.30 -4.06 25.73
CA GLU A 306 17.03 -3.77 24.33
C GLU A 306 18.34 -3.75 23.50
N PRO A 307 18.49 -4.60 22.47
CA PRO A 307 19.72 -4.69 21.69
C PRO A 307 20.12 -3.35 21.06
N ARG A 308 21.44 -3.10 21.01
CA ARG A 308 22.01 -1.94 20.31
C ARG A 308 22.20 -2.27 18.83
N LEU A 309 22.14 -1.26 17.97
CA LEU A 309 22.59 -1.39 16.59
C LEU A 309 24.11 -1.58 16.59
N ILE A 310 24.56 -2.75 16.16
CA ILE A 310 25.98 -3.08 16.02
C ILE A 310 26.34 -3.24 14.54
N GLU A 311 27.54 -2.83 14.15
CA GLU A 311 28.10 -3.16 12.85
C GLU A 311 28.40 -4.66 12.77
N LEU A 312 27.98 -5.27 11.68
CA LEU A 312 28.27 -6.66 11.36
C LEU A 312 29.51 -6.69 10.46
N GLY A 313 30.53 -7.46 10.84
CA GLY A 313 31.76 -7.59 10.06
C GLY A 313 31.55 -8.33 8.73
N GLU A 314 32.38 -8.01 7.74
CA GLU A 314 32.53 -8.80 6.49
C GLU A 314 33.25 -10.11 6.81
N GLY A 315 32.52 -11.07 7.38
CA GLY A 315 33.06 -12.35 7.85
C GLY A 315 32.60 -12.65 9.26
N GLY A 316 31.85 -13.74 9.42
CA GLY A 316 31.34 -14.15 10.73
C GLY A 316 32.47 -14.39 11.74
N SER A 317 32.11 -14.24 13.02
CA SER A 317 32.94 -14.46 14.21
C SER A 317 33.92 -13.33 14.54
N GLU A 318 33.45 -12.37 15.37
CA GLU A 318 34.15 -11.84 16.56
C GLU A 318 33.67 -10.42 16.93
N THR A 319 32.41 -10.25 17.38
CA THR A 319 32.00 -9.00 18.07
C THR A 319 30.84 -9.21 19.06
N LEU A 320 30.84 -10.30 19.83
CA LEU A 320 29.84 -10.52 20.89
C LEU A 320 30.21 -9.93 22.28
N ALA A 321 31.39 -9.31 22.43
CA ALA A 321 31.81 -8.74 23.71
C ALA A 321 31.39 -7.27 23.96
N ALA A 322 30.93 -6.54 22.93
CA ALA A 322 30.67 -5.10 23.02
C ALA A 322 29.17 -4.71 23.05
N ALA A 323 28.26 -5.69 23.10
CA ALA A 323 26.81 -5.44 23.04
C ALA A 323 26.21 -4.81 24.32
N TYR A 324 26.97 -4.79 25.43
CA TYR A 324 26.53 -4.23 26.71
C TYR A 324 27.31 -2.95 27.04
N GLY A 325 26.64 -1.79 27.02
CA GLY A 325 27.10 -0.67 27.83
C GLY A 325 26.53 -0.83 29.23
N GLY A 326 27.22 -1.59 30.08
CA GLY A 326 26.96 -1.63 31.51
C GLY A 326 27.75 -0.52 32.20
N ASP A 327 27.06 0.44 32.81
CA ASP A 327 27.54 1.09 34.03
C ASP A 327 27.57 -0.02 35.11
N ARG A 328 28.68 -0.76 35.19
CA ARG A 328 29.04 -1.53 36.38
C ARG A 328 29.87 -0.58 37.22
N ASP A 329 29.24 0.10 38.18
CA ASP A 329 29.84 0.58 39.43
C ASP A 329 28.76 1.28 40.27
N ALA A 330 28.07 0.49 41.08
CA ALA A 330 27.43 0.92 42.33
C ALA A 330 27.13 -0.33 43.16
N GLU A 331 28.09 -0.74 44.00
CA GLU A 331 27.82 -1.68 45.09
C GLU A 331 26.69 -1.13 45.99
N PRO A 332 25.70 -1.94 46.38
CA PRO A 332 24.80 -1.57 47.45
C PRO A 332 25.49 -1.86 48.80
N ALA A 333 25.63 -0.81 49.62
CA ALA A 333 26.09 -0.96 51.00
C ALA A 333 25.11 -1.86 51.81
N PRO A 334 25.63 -2.68 52.75
CA PRO A 334 24.80 -3.62 53.51
C PRO A 334 24.00 -2.89 54.60
N GLY A 335 22.89 -3.53 54.99
CA GLY A 335 21.78 -2.89 55.68
C GLY A 335 21.99 -2.55 57.15
N ASN A 336 20.95 -1.95 57.72
CA ASN A 336 20.62 -2.15 59.12
C ASN A 336 19.11 -2.20 59.29
N GLY A 337 18.66 -3.31 59.87
CA GLY A 337 17.26 -3.60 60.14
C GLY A 337 16.75 -2.90 61.40
N ASN A 338 15.43 -2.78 61.43
CA ASN A 338 14.50 -2.88 62.58
C ASN A 338 13.15 -2.46 61.99
N GLY A 339 12.07 -3.24 62.03
CA GLY A 339 11.63 -4.16 63.08
C GLY A 339 10.19 -3.76 63.41
N ASN A 340 9.31 -4.75 63.52
CA ASN A 340 7.86 -4.70 63.80
C ASN A 340 6.96 -4.37 62.60
N GLY A 341 5.93 -5.16 62.25
CA GLY A 341 5.24 -6.23 62.98
C GLY A 341 3.75 -5.89 63.07
N ASN A 342 2.90 -6.85 62.66
CA ASN A 342 1.43 -6.89 62.71
C ASN A 342 0.69 -5.99 61.69
N GLY A 343 -0.37 -6.42 61.01
CA GLY A 343 -1.21 -7.60 61.15
C GLY A 343 -2.68 -7.21 60.94
N ASN A 344 -3.36 -7.87 59.99
CA ASN A 344 -4.81 -8.06 59.84
C ASN A 344 -5.79 -6.87 59.75
N GLY A 345 -6.81 -7.02 58.89
CA GLY A 345 -8.17 -6.59 59.26
C GLY A 345 -9.08 -6.11 58.12
N ASN A 346 -10.04 -6.96 57.74
CA ASN A 346 -11.19 -6.71 56.87
C ASN A 346 -12.22 -5.70 57.44
N GLY A 347 -13.05 -5.11 56.56
CA GLY A 347 -14.43 -4.66 56.82
C GLY A 347 -14.76 -3.28 56.20
N LYS A 348 -15.49 -3.14 55.09
CA LYS A 348 -16.97 -3.17 54.84
C LYS A 348 -17.81 -2.03 55.48
N HIS A 349 -18.73 -1.50 54.64
CA HIS A 349 -19.94 -0.68 54.89
C HIS A 349 -19.73 0.85 55.02
N ASP A 350 -20.59 1.75 54.53
CA ASP A 350 -21.71 1.81 53.56
C ASP A 350 -22.11 3.30 53.41
N SER A 351 -22.77 3.68 52.29
CA SER A 351 -23.72 4.83 52.07
C SER A 351 -23.41 6.24 52.67
N GLY A 352 -23.64 7.40 52.05
CA GLY A 352 -24.51 7.81 50.93
C GLY A 352 -24.83 9.32 51.06
N ASP A 353 -25.01 9.98 49.92
CA ASP A 353 -25.79 11.20 49.60
C ASP A 353 -25.51 12.61 50.20
N GLY A 354 -25.36 13.57 49.27
CA GLY A 354 -25.94 14.93 49.39
C GLY A 354 -25.06 16.14 49.00
N PRO A 355 -25.31 16.84 47.87
CA PRO A 355 -24.66 18.12 47.47
C PRO A 355 -25.60 19.34 47.68
N PRO A 356 -25.38 20.55 47.11
CA PRO A 356 -24.22 21.46 47.10
C PRO A 356 -24.58 22.90 47.59
N SER A 357 -23.60 23.80 47.82
CA SER A 357 -23.85 25.26 47.69
C SER A 357 -22.59 26.08 47.39
N ALA A 358 -22.78 27.09 46.54
CA ALA A 358 -21.78 27.93 45.89
C ALA A 358 -21.33 29.16 46.74
N PRO A 359 -20.25 29.88 46.34
CA PRO A 359 -19.46 30.71 47.26
C PRO A 359 -19.71 32.24 47.14
N ARG A 360 -19.26 33.00 48.16
CA ARG A 360 -19.09 34.47 48.08
C ARG A 360 -17.73 34.93 48.67
N LYS A 361 -16.90 35.51 47.78
CA LYS A 361 -15.94 36.67 47.83
C LYS A 361 -15.55 37.23 49.23
N ALA A 362 -14.34 37.72 49.56
CA ALA A 362 -13.06 38.15 48.92
C ALA A 362 -12.07 38.49 50.10
N PRO A 363 -10.83 39.06 49.98
CA PRO A 363 -10.09 39.58 48.82
C PRO A 363 -8.59 39.18 48.74
N ALA A 364 -7.93 39.80 47.76
CA ALA A 364 -6.65 39.51 47.14
C ALA A 364 -5.38 39.75 47.98
N SER A 365 -4.36 38.93 47.70
CA SER A 365 -2.94 39.25 47.90
C SER A 365 -2.16 38.90 46.62
N ALA A 366 -1.16 39.73 46.33
CA ALA A 366 -0.42 39.81 45.06
C ALA A 366 0.37 38.53 44.69
N PRO A 367 0.57 38.23 43.40
CA PRO A 367 1.39 37.09 42.99
C PRO A 367 2.89 37.43 43.02
N ALA A 368 3.66 36.52 43.62
CA ALA A 368 5.12 36.48 43.56
C ALA A 368 5.63 36.18 42.13
N PRO A 369 6.83 36.64 41.76
CA PRO A 369 7.31 36.60 40.38
C PRO A 369 7.63 35.18 39.88
N VAL A 370 7.27 34.95 38.63
CA VAL A 370 7.62 33.76 37.83
C VAL A 370 9.14 33.73 37.60
N PRO A 371 9.85 32.62 37.87
CA PRO A 371 11.27 32.53 37.54
C PRO A 371 11.43 32.34 36.02
N THR A 372 12.21 33.24 35.41
CA THR A 372 12.76 33.11 34.06
C THR A 372 13.74 31.93 34.01
N PRO A 373 13.75 31.13 32.92
CA PRO A 373 14.73 30.06 32.79
C PRO A 373 16.11 30.68 32.47
N THR A 374 17.01 30.58 33.44
CA THR A 374 18.44 30.82 33.28
C THR A 374 19.05 29.76 32.37
N SER A 375 19.91 30.22 31.47
CA SER A 375 20.75 29.40 30.60
C SER A 375 21.69 28.50 31.43
N VAL A 376 21.32 27.24 31.61
CA VAL A 376 22.22 26.23 32.16
C VAL A 376 23.08 25.69 31.02
N SER A 377 24.30 26.21 30.93
CA SER A 377 25.41 25.59 30.22
C SER A 377 25.80 24.28 30.93
N ASN A 378 25.14 23.18 30.59
CA ASN A 378 25.59 21.83 30.95
C ASN A 378 26.44 21.28 29.79
N ARG A 379 27.76 21.41 29.90
CA ARG A 379 28.70 20.53 29.21
C ARG A 379 28.72 19.20 29.97
N PRO A 380 28.27 18.07 29.40
CA PRO A 380 28.59 16.79 29.98
C PRO A 380 30.08 16.47 29.72
N ALA A 381 30.78 16.06 30.77
CA ALA A 381 32.13 15.52 30.70
C ALA A 381 32.17 14.27 29.80
N GLY A 382 33.32 14.06 29.16
CA GLY A 382 33.50 13.14 28.03
C GLY A 382 33.05 11.70 28.26
N ARG A 383 31.92 11.33 27.65
CA ARG A 383 31.71 9.99 27.11
C ARG A 383 32.07 10.06 25.63
N SER A 384 33.00 9.23 25.17
CA SER A 384 33.32 9.05 23.75
C SER A 384 32.01 8.74 23.01
N ARG A 385 31.59 9.66 22.13
CA ARG A 385 30.38 9.50 21.32
C ARG A 385 30.49 8.20 20.52
N PRO A 386 29.43 7.36 20.50
CA PRO A 386 29.37 6.26 19.54
C PRO A 386 29.54 6.84 18.13
N GLN A 387 30.59 6.43 17.43
CA GLN A 387 30.70 6.73 16.00
C GLN A 387 29.54 6.02 15.31
N LEU A 388 28.87 6.73 14.39
CA LEU A 388 27.90 6.04 13.54
C LEU A 388 28.65 4.97 12.77
N PRO A 389 27.99 3.82 12.55
CA PRO A 389 28.45 2.87 11.58
C PRO A 389 28.87 3.53 10.28
N SER A 390 29.95 3.03 9.69
CA SER A 390 30.28 3.16 8.28
C SER A 390 28.97 3.09 7.49
N PRO A 391 28.64 4.07 6.64
CA PRO A 391 27.34 4.04 5.98
C PRO A 391 27.30 3.09 4.76
N GLN A 392 28.23 2.14 4.71
CA GLN A 392 28.20 0.90 3.92
C GLN A 392 28.06 -0.34 4.81
N ALA A 393 28.22 -0.22 6.13
CA ALA A 393 28.11 -1.32 7.05
C ALA A 393 26.65 -1.76 7.18
N HIS A 394 26.47 -3.08 7.17
CA HIS A 394 25.26 -3.73 7.65
C HIS A 394 25.23 -3.64 9.16
N VAL A 395 24.19 -3.02 9.70
CA VAL A 395 23.96 -2.94 11.15
C VAL A 395 22.64 -3.59 11.52
N ALA A 396 22.62 -4.27 12.66
CA ALA A 396 21.41 -4.90 13.19
C ALA A 396 21.36 -4.80 14.72
N ALA A 397 20.14 -4.75 15.26
CA ALA A 397 19.87 -4.76 16.69
C ALA A 397 19.30 -6.13 17.10
N CYS A 398 20.13 -7.18 17.01
CA CYS A 398 19.75 -8.54 17.40
C CYS A 398 20.94 -9.28 18.02
N LEU A 399 20.68 -10.02 19.11
CA LEU A 399 21.68 -10.88 19.76
C LEU A 399 22.01 -12.13 18.93
N HIS A 400 21.11 -12.51 18.00
CA HIS A 400 21.22 -13.71 17.18
C HIS A 400 21.51 -13.41 15.69
N SER A 401 22.04 -12.23 15.37
CA SER A 401 22.32 -11.84 13.98
C SER A 401 23.17 -12.84 13.21
N ASP A 402 24.14 -13.50 13.86
CA ASP A 402 25.00 -14.51 13.22
C ASP A 402 24.30 -15.85 13.01
N ALA A 403 23.43 -16.24 13.94
CA ALA A 403 22.63 -17.45 13.79
C ALA A 403 21.58 -17.30 12.67
N LEU A 404 21.09 -16.08 12.43
CA LEU A 404 20.03 -15.81 11.46
C LEU A 404 20.43 -16.12 10.02
N ALA A 405 21.72 -16.01 9.67
CA ALA A 405 22.23 -16.25 8.31
C ALA A 405 21.93 -17.66 7.77
N LYS A 406 21.55 -18.60 8.64
CA LYS A 406 21.22 -20.00 8.29
C LYS A 406 19.74 -20.24 8.05
N TYR A 407 18.88 -19.28 8.39
CA TYR A 407 17.42 -19.45 8.36
C TYR A 407 16.81 -18.70 7.17
N THR A 408 15.91 -19.38 6.48
CA THR A 408 14.91 -18.73 5.62
C THR A 408 13.73 -18.23 6.45
N ALA A 409 12.95 -17.29 5.91
CA ALA A 409 11.76 -16.78 6.59
C ALA A 409 10.78 -17.91 6.94
N ALA A 410 10.57 -18.85 6.01
CA ALA A 410 9.66 -19.97 6.19
C ALA A 410 10.14 -20.99 7.24
N GLU A 411 11.44 -21.16 7.42
CA GLU A 411 11.99 -22.00 8.50
C GLU A 411 11.84 -21.33 9.86
N LEU A 412 12.07 -20.02 9.91
CA LEU A 412 12.02 -19.27 11.17
C LEU A 412 10.59 -19.06 11.65
N PHE A 413 9.71 -18.70 10.73
CA PHE A 413 8.29 -18.47 10.96
C PHE A 413 7.51 -19.50 10.12
N PRO A 414 7.48 -20.77 10.53
CA PRO A 414 6.75 -21.79 9.80
C PRO A 414 5.30 -21.34 9.67
N ALA A 415 4.86 -21.17 8.42
CA ALA A 415 3.45 -21.06 8.12
C ALA A 415 2.76 -22.29 8.72
N SER A 416 1.49 -22.14 9.14
CA SER A 416 0.72 -23.29 9.62
C SER A 416 0.88 -24.43 8.58
N ALA A 417 1.30 -25.62 9.02
CA ALA A 417 1.73 -26.76 8.19
C ALA A 417 0.66 -27.28 7.19
N GLN A 418 -0.46 -26.57 7.08
CA GLN A 418 -1.64 -26.88 6.30
C GLN A 418 -1.72 -26.07 5.00
N ALA A 419 -0.79 -25.15 4.70
CA ALA A 419 -0.79 -24.31 3.50
C ALA A 419 -0.37 -25.04 2.20
N GLY A 420 -0.99 -26.20 1.91
CA GLY A 420 -0.94 -26.78 0.57
C GLY A 420 -1.68 -25.92 -0.45
N ARG A 421 -1.26 -25.98 -1.73
CA ARG A 421 -1.98 -25.37 -2.85
C ARG A 421 -3.46 -25.79 -2.81
N PRO A 422 -4.42 -24.89 -3.10
CA PRO A 422 -5.76 -25.32 -3.43
C PRO A 422 -5.67 -26.37 -4.55
N GLY A 423 -6.29 -27.53 -4.36
CA GLY A 423 -6.45 -28.49 -5.46
C GLY A 423 -7.18 -27.79 -6.61
N ARG A 424 -6.71 -27.96 -7.84
CA ARG A 424 -7.40 -27.41 -9.02
C ARG A 424 -8.85 -27.90 -9.02
N THR A 425 -9.81 -26.98 -9.00
CA THR A 425 -11.22 -27.31 -9.15
C THR A 425 -11.42 -28.03 -10.48
N ALA A 426 -12.08 -29.20 -10.46
CA ALA A 426 -12.28 -30.01 -11.65
C ALA A 426 -13.02 -29.21 -12.74
N ALA A 427 -12.51 -29.28 -13.98
CA ALA A 427 -13.15 -28.73 -15.16
C ALA A 427 -14.49 -29.46 -15.41
N GLY A 428 -15.59 -28.93 -14.84
CA GLY A 428 -16.91 -29.56 -14.92
C GLY A 428 -17.87 -29.20 -13.76
N ALA A 429 -17.40 -28.53 -12.70
CA ALA A 429 -18.25 -28.07 -11.61
C ALA A 429 -19.28 -27.01 -12.06
N GLU A 430 -20.50 -27.08 -11.51
CA GLU A 430 -21.59 -26.14 -11.80
C GLU A 430 -21.22 -24.70 -11.39
N PRO A 431 -21.53 -23.68 -12.21
CA PRO A 431 -21.28 -22.29 -11.87
C PRO A 431 -22.17 -21.82 -10.71
N VAL A 432 -21.54 -21.27 -9.68
CA VAL A 432 -22.20 -20.60 -8.54
C VAL A 432 -22.59 -19.17 -8.91
N LEU A 433 -21.81 -18.50 -9.76
CA LEU A 433 -22.11 -17.19 -10.33
C LEU A 433 -21.90 -17.23 -11.84
N ARG A 434 -22.84 -16.65 -12.60
CA ARG A 434 -22.66 -16.35 -14.02
C ARG A 434 -23.17 -14.94 -14.32
N ILE A 435 -22.34 -14.16 -14.99
CA ILE A 435 -22.60 -12.81 -15.47
C ILE A 435 -22.40 -12.83 -16.97
N THR A 436 -23.41 -12.39 -17.72
CA THR A 436 -23.36 -12.34 -19.18
C THR A 436 -23.79 -10.98 -19.68
N GLY A 437 -22.90 -10.30 -20.40
CA GLY A 437 -23.14 -9.00 -21.03
C GLY A 437 -23.64 -7.91 -20.08
N LEU A 438 -23.18 -7.91 -18.83
CA LEU A 438 -23.65 -6.95 -17.82
C LEU A 438 -23.31 -5.51 -18.23
N ALA A 439 -24.30 -4.62 -18.14
CA ALA A 439 -24.10 -3.18 -18.28
C ALA A 439 -24.69 -2.43 -17.08
N LYS A 440 -24.04 -1.33 -16.68
CA LYS A 440 -24.51 -0.43 -15.63
C LYS A 440 -24.06 1.01 -15.87
N SER A 441 -25.03 1.91 -15.82
CA SER A 441 -24.84 3.35 -15.96
C SER A 441 -25.24 4.08 -14.67
N TYR A 442 -24.54 5.17 -14.35
CA TYR A 442 -24.90 6.05 -13.23
C TYR A 442 -25.23 7.45 -13.77
N PRO A 443 -26.45 7.97 -13.52
CA PRO A 443 -26.80 9.32 -13.97
C PRO A 443 -25.95 10.36 -13.25
N LEU A 444 -25.41 11.34 -13.99
CA LEU A 444 -24.73 12.49 -13.37
C LEU A 444 -25.76 13.41 -12.70
N PRO A 445 -25.46 13.97 -11.52
CA PRO A 445 -26.29 15.00 -10.91
C PRO A 445 -26.46 16.18 -11.89
N ARG A 446 -27.71 16.56 -12.18
CA ARG A 446 -28.04 17.70 -13.03
C ARG A 446 -27.43 18.98 -12.44
N ARG A 447 -26.38 19.52 -13.07
CA ARG A 447 -25.96 20.91 -12.81
C ARG A 447 -27.03 21.86 -13.36
N SER A 448 -27.32 22.91 -12.58
CA SER A 448 -28.45 23.83 -12.67
C SER A 448 -28.91 24.27 -14.07
N ALA A 449 -30.21 24.56 -14.15
CA ALA A 449 -30.99 24.91 -15.34
C ALA A 449 -30.62 26.27 -15.97
N VAL A 450 -29.61 26.29 -16.84
CA VAL A 450 -29.53 27.24 -17.97
C VAL A 450 -28.93 26.49 -19.16
N ARG A 451 -29.74 26.16 -20.17
CA ARG A 451 -29.29 25.52 -21.41
C ARG A 451 -29.07 26.57 -22.50
N PRO A 452 -27.85 26.76 -23.03
CA PRO A 452 -27.66 27.33 -24.35
C PRO A 452 -28.19 26.36 -25.41
N ARG A 453 -28.92 26.86 -26.43
CA ARG A 453 -29.38 26.05 -27.57
C ARG A 453 -28.18 25.48 -28.34
N GLY A 454 -28.08 24.15 -28.46
CA GLY A 454 -27.10 23.47 -29.32
C GLY A 454 -26.37 22.25 -28.72
N TRP A 455 -26.56 21.93 -27.44
CA TRP A 455 -25.94 20.74 -26.81
C TRP A 455 -26.81 19.48 -26.93
N ARG A 456 -26.16 18.35 -27.25
CA ARG A 456 -26.75 17.00 -27.33
C ARG A 456 -27.39 16.60 -25.99
N SER A 457 -28.36 15.68 -26.04
CA SER A 457 -29.13 15.21 -24.89
C SER A 457 -28.22 14.72 -23.76
N ALA A 458 -28.52 15.16 -22.53
CA ALA A 458 -27.80 14.79 -21.31
C ALA A 458 -27.87 13.29 -20.97
N ASP A 459 -28.69 12.51 -21.68
CA ASP A 459 -28.83 11.07 -21.52
C ASP A 459 -27.75 10.27 -22.26
N ASP A 460 -27.06 10.85 -23.27
CA ASP A 460 -25.96 10.21 -24.01
C ASP A 460 -24.59 10.31 -23.28
N ASP A 461 -24.50 11.16 -22.25
CA ASP A 461 -23.27 11.46 -21.48
C ASP A 461 -23.27 10.83 -20.08
N ALA A 462 -24.20 9.91 -19.79
CA ALA A 462 -24.21 9.21 -18.51
C ALA A 462 -23.00 8.26 -18.42
N PRO A 463 -22.16 8.34 -17.37
CA PRO A 463 -21.03 7.46 -17.21
C PRO A 463 -21.47 6.00 -17.07
N HIS A 464 -20.98 5.16 -17.99
CA HIS A 464 -21.06 3.71 -17.92
C HIS A 464 -19.93 3.18 -17.05
N ALA A 465 -20.30 2.69 -15.87
CA ALA A 465 -19.37 2.00 -15.00
C ALA A 465 -19.05 0.59 -15.52
N VAL A 466 -20.02 -0.07 -16.16
CA VAL A 466 -19.86 -1.38 -16.81
C VAL A 466 -20.66 -1.34 -18.12
N GLU A 467 -20.13 -1.91 -19.21
CA GLU A 467 -20.79 -1.84 -20.52
C GLU A 467 -21.10 -3.23 -21.11
N ARG A 468 -20.21 -4.20 -20.90
CA ARG A 468 -20.39 -5.60 -21.31
C ARG A 468 -19.36 -6.46 -20.60
N ALA A 469 -19.63 -6.79 -19.34
CA ALA A 469 -18.76 -7.66 -18.55
C ALA A 469 -19.31 -9.08 -18.54
N ASP A 470 -18.42 -10.04 -18.81
CA ASP A 470 -18.70 -11.48 -18.78
C ASP A 470 -17.80 -12.15 -17.74
N LEU A 471 -18.39 -12.90 -16.81
CA LEU A 471 -17.67 -13.54 -15.71
C LEU A 471 -18.47 -14.74 -15.21
N ASP A 472 -17.79 -15.84 -14.91
CA ASP A 472 -18.38 -16.99 -14.23
C ASP A 472 -17.49 -17.44 -13.06
N ILE A 473 -18.06 -18.13 -12.08
CA ILE A 473 -17.31 -18.71 -10.95
C ILE A 473 -17.90 -20.08 -10.64
N ARG A 474 -17.07 -21.12 -10.66
CA ARG A 474 -17.46 -22.48 -10.30
C ARG A 474 -17.41 -22.71 -8.79
N ARG A 475 -18.12 -23.72 -8.31
CA ARG A 475 -18.06 -24.12 -6.89
C ARG A 475 -16.60 -24.38 -6.46
N GLY A 476 -16.17 -23.76 -5.36
CA GLY A 476 -14.79 -23.88 -4.84
C GLY A 476 -13.71 -23.15 -5.65
N GLU A 477 -14.05 -22.53 -6.78
CA GLU A 477 -13.13 -21.70 -7.58
C GLU A 477 -12.99 -20.32 -6.94
N THR A 478 -11.78 -19.80 -6.93
CA THR A 478 -11.48 -18.39 -6.64
C THR A 478 -11.12 -17.69 -7.94
N VAL A 479 -11.94 -16.73 -8.34
CA VAL A 479 -11.65 -15.87 -9.48
C VAL A 479 -11.16 -14.51 -9.00
N GLY A 480 -9.95 -14.13 -9.43
CA GLY A 480 -9.39 -12.81 -9.19
C GLY A 480 -9.89 -11.79 -10.20
N LEU A 481 -10.51 -10.70 -9.77
CA LEU A 481 -10.95 -9.60 -10.62
C LEU A 481 -10.02 -8.41 -10.45
N VAL A 482 -9.24 -8.09 -11.49
CA VAL A 482 -8.17 -7.08 -11.45
C VAL A 482 -8.39 -5.96 -12.46
N GLY A 483 -7.79 -4.81 -12.21
CA GLY A 483 -7.82 -3.63 -13.08
C GLY A 483 -7.55 -2.36 -12.31
N GLU A 484 -7.22 -1.28 -13.02
CA GLU A 484 -7.01 0.06 -12.42
C GLU A 484 -8.27 0.54 -11.66
N SER A 485 -8.09 1.57 -10.83
CA SER A 485 -9.22 2.21 -10.15
C SER A 485 -10.22 2.76 -11.19
N GLY A 486 -11.53 2.59 -10.92
CA GLY A 486 -12.58 3.00 -11.86
C GLY A 486 -12.86 2.03 -13.03
N ALA A 487 -12.19 0.87 -13.10
CA ALA A 487 -12.43 -0.13 -14.15
C ALA A 487 -13.80 -0.83 -14.10
N GLY A 488 -14.57 -0.67 -13.02
CA GLY A 488 -15.92 -1.26 -12.85
C GLY A 488 -16.01 -2.43 -11.86
N LYS A 489 -14.93 -2.78 -11.15
CA LYS A 489 -14.84 -3.94 -10.24
C LYS A 489 -15.88 -3.90 -9.11
N SER A 490 -15.90 -2.83 -8.31
CA SER A 490 -16.86 -2.66 -7.20
C SER A 490 -18.31 -2.51 -7.71
N THR A 491 -18.50 -2.01 -8.94
CA THR A 491 -19.83 -2.00 -9.57
C THR A 491 -20.33 -3.41 -9.85
N ILE A 492 -19.47 -4.33 -10.32
CA ILE A 492 -19.84 -5.74 -10.48
C ILE A 492 -20.27 -6.34 -9.12
N LEU A 493 -19.48 -6.13 -8.06
CA LEU A 493 -19.85 -6.62 -6.73
C LEU A 493 -21.21 -6.08 -6.26
N ALA A 494 -21.43 -4.78 -6.44
CA ALA A 494 -22.68 -4.12 -6.08
C ALA A 494 -23.89 -4.69 -6.87
N GLN A 495 -23.71 -5.02 -8.15
CA GLN A 495 -24.76 -5.66 -8.95
C GLN A 495 -25.06 -7.08 -8.49
N VAL A 496 -24.04 -7.86 -8.12
CA VAL A 496 -24.22 -9.24 -7.63
C VAL A 496 -24.93 -9.25 -6.27
N ILE A 497 -24.48 -8.42 -5.30
CA ILE A 497 -25.06 -8.41 -3.95
C ILE A 497 -26.47 -7.80 -3.90
N ALA A 498 -26.84 -6.97 -4.89
CA ALA A 498 -28.17 -6.40 -4.99
C ALA A 498 -29.26 -7.47 -5.19
N LEU A 499 -28.92 -8.60 -5.84
CA LEU A 499 -29.85 -9.68 -6.19
C LEU A 499 -31.12 -9.14 -6.89
N ALA A 500 -30.92 -8.22 -7.83
CA ALA A 500 -31.97 -7.53 -8.57
C ALA A 500 -31.73 -7.63 -10.08
N ALA A 501 -32.73 -7.24 -10.88
CA ALA A 501 -32.59 -7.16 -12.32
C ALA A 501 -31.48 -6.17 -12.71
N PRO A 502 -30.50 -6.57 -13.54
CA PRO A 502 -29.51 -5.65 -14.07
C PRO A 502 -30.13 -4.70 -15.11
N GLU A 503 -29.44 -3.60 -15.40
CA GLU A 503 -29.88 -2.63 -16.42
C GLU A 503 -29.81 -3.23 -17.84
N ALA A 504 -28.78 -4.04 -18.11
CA ALA A 504 -28.71 -4.94 -19.26
C ALA A 504 -27.86 -6.17 -18.93
N GLY A 505 -28.01 -7.21 -19.75
CA GLY A 505 -27.36 -8.50 -19.52
C GLY A 505 -28.12 -9.36 -18.52
N ARG A 506 -27.43 -10.38 -17.97
CA ARG A 506 -28.03 -11.37 -17.07
C ARG A 506 -27.06 -11.71 -15.94
N ILE A 507 -27.60 -11.87 -14.73
CA ILE A 507 -26.85 -12.36 -13.56
C ILE A 507 -27.58 -13.59 -13.02
N GLU A 508 -26.89 -14.72 -12.97
CA GLU A 508 -27.36 -15.96 -12.35
C GLU A 508 -26.55 -16.24 -11.08
N VAL A 509 -27.23 -16.44 -9.96
CA VAL A 509 -26.62 -16.84 -8.68
C VAL A 509 -27.21 -18.18 -8.27
N LEU A 510 -26.37 -19.19 -8.09
CA LEU A 510 -26.78 -20.55 -7.71
C LEU A 510 -27.88 -21.10 -8.64
N GLY A 511 -27.71 -20.88 -9.95
CA GLY A 511 -28.65 -21.29 -10.99
C GLY A 511 -29.94 -20.47 -11.09
N ARG A 512 -30.07 -19.36 -10.35
CA ARG A 512 -31.26 -18.50 -10.34
C ARG A 512 -30.97 -17.13 -10.95
N ASP A 513 -31.79 -16.73 -11.90
CA ASP A 513 -31.72 -15.39 -12.50
C ASP A 513 -32.18 -14.32 -11.51
N THR A 514 -31.35 -13.30 -11.27
CA THR A 514 -31.64 -12.23 -10.33
C THR A 514 -32.81 -11.34 -10.77
N ALA A 515 -33.14 -11.31 -12.06
CA ALA A 515 -34.26 -10.53 -12.58
C ALA A 515 -35.63 -11.09 -12.18
N THR A 516 -35.71 -12.39 -11.89
CA THR A 516 -36.97 -13.09 -11.61
C THR A 516 -37.20 -13.42 -10.14
N LEU A 517 -36.28 -13.03 -9.24
CA LEU A 517 -36.32 -13.45 -7.84
C LEU A 517 -37.47 -12.81 -7.05
N GLY A 518 -38.21 -13.63 -6.31
CA GLY A 518 -39.15 -13.17 -5.28
C GLY A 518 -38.45 -12.74 -3.97
N ARG A 519 -39.14 -11.97 -3.12
CA ARG A 519 -38.60 -11.51 -1.81
C ARG A 519 -38.10 -12.64 -0.91
N ALA A 520 -38.77 -13.81 -0.93
CA ALA A 520 -38.37 -14.97 -0.13
C ALA A 520 -37.08 -15.62 -0.64
N GLU A 521 -36.90 -15.69 -1.97
CA GLU A 521 -35.70 -16.23 -2.60
C GLU A 521 -34.51 -15.31 -2.38
N ILE A 522 -34.69 -13.99 -2.52
CA ILE A 522 -33.67 -12.98 -2.18
C ILE A 522 -33.18 -13.17 -0.74
N ARG A 523 -34.10 -13.34 0.22
CA ARG A 523 -33.72 -13.57 1.63
C ARG A 523 -32.87 -14.83 1.80
N ARG A 524 -33.24 -15.94 1.14
CA ARG A 524 -32.48 -17.20 1.16
C ARG A 524 -31.10 -17.03 0.53
N LEU A 525 -31.01 -16.37 -0.62
CA LEU A 525 -29.74 -16.11 -1.31
C LEU A 525 -28.82 -15.20 -0.51
N ARG A 526 -29.34 -14.23 0.24
CA ARG A 526 -28.54 -13.43 1.18
C ARG A 526 -27.87 -14.26 2.28
N GLY A 527 -28.40 -15.43 2.65
CA GLY A 527 -27.72 -16.35 3.56
C GLY A 527 -26.57 -17.11 2.90
N ARG A 528 -26.56 -17.20 1.56
CA ARG A 528 -25.62 -18.00 0.77
C ARG A 528 -24.58 -17.16 0.04
N VAL A 529 -24.78 -15.85 -0.06
CA VAL A 529 -23.87 -14.87 -0.67
C VAL A 529 -23.52 -13.82 0.36
N GLN A 530 -22.23 -13.63 0.62
CA GLN A 530 -21.73 -12.68 1.61
C GLN A 530 -20.63 -11.81 1.03
N LEU A 531 -20.52 -10.58 1.53
CA LEU A 531 -19.57 -9.57 1.07
C LEU A 531 -18.66 -9.14 2.21
N VAL A 532 -17.36 -9.15 1.97
CA VAL A 532 -16.36 -8.49 2.81
C VAL A 532 -15.94 -7.20 2.10
N LEU A 533 -16.19 -6.06 2.74
CA LEU A 533 -15.93 -4.74 2.19
C LEU A 533 -14.45 -4.34 2.33
N GLN A 534 -14.01 -3.41 1.47
CA GLN A 534 -12.66 -2.85 1.45
C GLN A 534 -12.29 -2.16 2.77
N ASP A 535 -13.18 -1.32 3.30
CA ASP A 535 -12.99 -0.69 4.60
C ASP A 535 -13.77 -1.45 5.68
N PRO A 536 -13.08 -2.20 6.56
CA PRO A 536 -13.74 -2.87 7.67
C PRO A 536 -14.53 -1.88 8.53
N MET A 537 -14.06 -0.65 8.74
CA MET A 537 -14.74 0.33 9.59
C MET A 537 -16.07 0.79 9.01
N ALA A 538 -16.16 0.93 7.69
CA ALA A 538 -17.43 1.21 7.01
C ALA A 538 -18.43 0.05 7.16
N SER A 539 -17.94 -1.17 7.38
CA SER A 539 -18.76 -2.39 7.49
C SER A 539 -19.17 -2.77 8.91
N LEU A 540 -18.43 -2.31 9.93
CA LEU A 540 -18.60 -2.66 11.34
C LEU A 540 -19.19 -1.46 12.10
N ASP A 541 -20.36 -1.60 12.73
CA ASP A 541 -20.91 -0.51 13.57
C ASP A 541 -20.03 -0.34 14.82
N PRO A 542 -19.36 0.81 15.02
CA PRO A 542 -18.45 1.02 16.14
C PRO A 542 -19.15 1.03 17.50
N ARG A 543 -20.47 1.16 17.53
CA ARG A 543 -21.30 1.18 18.76
C ARG A 543 -21.69 -0.23 19.21
N MET A 544 -21.56 -1.23 18.33
CA MET A 544 -21.87 -2.62 18.63
C MET A 544 -20.63 -3.35 19.14
N THR A 545 -20.84 -4.38 19.97
CA THR A 545 -19.76 -5.30 20.33
C THR A 545 -19.46 -6.23 19.16
N VAL A 546 -18.23 -6.76 19.10
CA VAL A 546 -17.83 -7.71 18.06
C VAL A 546 -18.76 -8.92 18.02
N GLY A 547 -19.19 -9.44 19.17
CA GLY A 547 -20.13 -10.56 19.23
C GLY A 547 -21.48 -10.22 18.59
N ALA A 548 -22.01 -9.02 18.84
CA ALA A 548 -23.26 -8.56 18.24
C ALA A 548 -23.13 -8.38 16.71
N ILE A 549 -21.99 -7.87 16.25
CA ILE A 549 -21.73 -7.70 14.81
C ILE A 549 -21.66 -9.06 14.09
N ILE A 550 -21.00 -10.05 14.68
CA ILE A 550 -20.93 -11.41 14.13
C ILE A 550 -22.30 -12.11 14.21
N ALA A 551 -23.13 -11.80 15.21
CA ALA A 551 -24.47 -12.36 15.35
C ALA A 551 -25.48 -11.83 14.32
N GLU A 552 -25.29 -10.62 13.80
CA GLU A 552 -26.27 -9.93 12.94
C GLU A 552 -26.71 -10.75 11.71
N PRO A 553 -25.80 -11.39 10.93
CA PRO A 553 -26.21 -12.23 9.80
C PRO A 553 -27.02 -13.46 10.22
N LEU A 554 -26.67 -14.09 11.34
CA LEU A 554 -27.41 -15.23 11.89
C LEU A 554 -28.81 -14.84 12.36
N GLN A 555 -28.93 -13.69 13.03
CA GLN A 555 -30.21 -13.12 13.46
C GLN A 555 -31.10 -12.77 12.26
N ALA A 556 -30.52 -12.19 11.20
CA ALA A 556 -31.22 -11.90 9.97
C ALA A 556 -31.78 -13.16 9.28
N GLN A 557 -31.10 -14.31 9.45
CA GLN A 557 -31.57 -15.63 9.01
C GLN A 557 -32.48 -16.34 10.03
N ARG A 558 -32.84 -15.68 11.14
CA ARG A 558 -33.69 -16.20 12.22
C ARG A 558 -33.13 -17.47 12.87
N ALA A 559 -31.81 -17.55 13.02
CA ALA A 559 -31.16 -18.64 13.75
C ALA A 559 -31.55 -18.62 15.23
N ALA A 560 -31.59 -19.81 15.86
CA ALA A 560 -31.84 -19.95 17.30
C ALA A 560 -30.72 -19.30 18.12
N LYS A 561 -31.07 -18.74 19.29
CA LYS A 561 -30.12 -18.04 20.15
C LYS A 561 -28.98 -18.95 20.61
N GLU A 562 -29.30 -20.19 20.93
CA GLU A 562 -28.35 -21.20 21.38
C GLU A 562 -27.30 -21.49 20.30
N HIS A 563 -27.71 -21.51 19.03
CA HIS A 563 -26.79 -21.67 17.91
C HIS A 563 -25.90 -20.43 17.72
N ILE A 564 -26.45 -19.23 17.87
CA ILE A 564 -25.70 -17.97 17.77
C ILE A 564 -24.61 -17.92 18.86
N ASP A 565 -25.00 -18.19 20.11
CA ASP A 565 -24.10 -18.12 21.28
C ASP A 565 -22.96 -19.15 21.17
N ALA A 566 -23.22 -20.33 20.57
CA ALA A 566 -22.20 -21.34 20.29
C ALA A 566 -21.28 -20.97 19.11
N ARG A 567 -21.84 -20.32 18.07
CA ARG A 567 -21.12 -20.04 16.82
C ARG A 567 -20.13 -18.88 16.93
N ILE A 568 -20.42 -17.86 17.74
CA ILE A 568 -19.53 -16.68 17.88
C ILE A 568 -18.11 -17.05 18.37
N PRO A 569 -17.93 -17.80 19.49
CA PRO A 569 -16.61 -18.20 19.95
C PRO A 569 -15.87 -19.12 18.98
N GLU A 570 -16.59 -19.91 18.19
CA GLU A 570 -16.02 -20.75 17.14
C GLU A 570 -15.45 -19.90 16.01
N LEU A 571 -16.24 -18.97 15.46
CA LEU A 571 -15.81 -18.07 14.39
C LEU A 571 -14.61 -17.22 14.79
N LEU A 572 -14.60 -16.69 16.03
CA LEU A 572 -13.46 -15.93 16.53
C LEU A 572 -12.18 -16.78 16.55
N ARG A 573 -12.25 -18.02 17.04
CA ARG A 573 -11.11 -18.96 16.99
C ARG A 573 -10.70 -19.28 15.55
N GLN A 574 -11.66 -19.53 14.66
CA GLN A 574 -11.40 -19.81 13.25
C GLN A 574 -10.61 -18.67 12.57
N VAL A 575 -10.91 -17.41 12.89
CA VAL A 575 -10.18 -16.25 12.34
C VAL A 575 -8.93 -15.88 13.15
N GLY A 576 -8.57 -16.63 14.19
CA GLY A 576 -7.38 -16.41 15.01
C GLY A 576 -7.51 -15.29 16.05
N LEU A 577 -8.71 -15.08 16.58
CA LEU A 577 -9.01 -14.15 17.66
C LEU A 577 -9.44 -14.90 18.93
N ASP A 578 -9.08 -14.36 20.09
CA ASP A 578 -9.55 -14.85 21.38
C ASP A 578 -11.08 -14.65 21.49
N PRO A 579 -11.86 -15.66 21.93
CA PRO A 579 -13.30 -15.52 22.19
C PRO A 579 -13.69 -14.33 23.07
N ALA A 580 -12.83 -13.88 24.00
CA ALA A 580 -13.05 -12.70 24.82
C ALA A 580 -13.19 -11.41 23.99
N ALA A 581 -12.66 -11.39 22.76
CA ALA A 581 -12.84 -10.30 21.81
C ALA A 581 -14.32 -9.98 21.54
N ALA A 582 -15.23 -10.94 21.68
CA ALA A 582 -16.67 -10.76 21.46
C ALA A 582 -17.27 -9.62 22.30
N ARG A 583 -16.69 -9.30 23.46
CA ARG A 583 -17.19 -8.27 24.39
C ARG A 583 -16.67 -6.86 24.09
N ARG A 584 -15.69 -6.73 23.21
CA ARG A 584 -15.02 -5.47 22.88
C ARG A 584 -15.64 -4.82 21.65
N HIS A 585 -15.28 -3.57 21.39
CA HIS A 585 -15.78 -2.78 20.26
C HIS A 585 -14.73 -2.65 19.13
N PRO A 586 -15.15 -2.52 17.86
CA PRO A 586 -14.25 -2.42 16.70
C PRO A 586 -13.10 -1.39 16.80
N PRO A 587 -13.26 -0.20 17.42
CA PRO A 587 -12.17 0.77 17.56
C PRO A 587 -10.98 0.25 18.38
N GLU A 588 -11.18 -0.73 19.25
CA GLU A 588 -10.15 -1.29 20.12
C GLU A 588 -9.23 -2.32 19.43
N PHE A 589 -9.49 -2.64 18.17
CA PHE A 589 -8.76 -3.64 17.40
C PHE A 589 -7.83 -2.98 16.38
N SER A 590 -6.78 -3.69 15.97
CA SER A 590 -5.95 -3.26 14.83
C SER A 590 -6.70 -3.39 13.49
N GLY A 591 -6.20 -2.76 12.42
CA GLY A 591 -6.79 -2.91 11.08
C GLY A 591 -6.95 -4.36 10.63
N GLY A 592 -5.90 -5.18 10.82
CA GLY A 592 -5.95 -6.61 10.52
C GLY A 592 -6.94 -7.40 11.37
N GLN A 593 -7.05 -7.07 12.67
CA GLN A 593 -8.03 -7.71 13.55
C GLN A 593 -9.47 -7.33 13.16
N ARG A 594 -9.70 -6.06 12.79
CA ARG A 594 -11.00 -5.62 12.25
C ARG A 594 -11.34 -6.37 10.96
N GLN A 595 -10.36 -6.61 10.09
CA GLN A 595 -10.59 -7.40 8.88
C GLN A 595 -10.92 -8.86 9.19
N ARG A 596 -10.26 -9.49 10.17
CA ARG A 596 -10.61 -10.83 10.68
C ARG A 596 -12.04 -10.88 11.20
N ILE A 597 -12.50 -9.83 11.91
CA ILE A 597 -13.88 -9.70 12.38
C ILE A 597 -14.87 -9.59 11.21
N ALA A 598 -14.55 -8.79 10.18
CA ALA A 598 -15.38 -8.68 8.98
C ALA A 598 -15.49 -10.02 8.23
N ILE A 599 -14.40 -10.78 8.12
CA ILE A 599 -14.40 -12.14 7.57
C ILE A 599 -15.25 -13.08 8.44
N ALA A 600 -15.09 -13.05 9.77
CA ALA A 600 -15.88 -13.87 10.69
C ALA A 600 -17.39 -13.59 10.56
N ARG A 601 -17.79 -12.32 10.43
CA ARG A 601 -19.17 -11.92 10.17
C ARG A 601 -19.70 -12.52 8.87
N ALA A 602 -18.93 -12.42 7.78
CA ALA A 602 -19.33 -12.97 6.48
C ALA A 602 -19.45 -14.50 6.51
N LEU A 603 -18.62 -15.19 7.27
CA LEU A 603 -18.65 -16.66 7.40
C LEU A 603 -19.71 -17.17 8.37
N ALA A 604 -20.36 -16.28 9.13
CA ALA A 604 -21.28 -16.69 10.17
C ALA A 604 -22.43 -17.57 9.64
N VAL A 605 -22.86 -17.34 8.39
CA VAL A 605 -23.94 -18.06 7.71
C VAL A 605 -23.47 -19.13 6.73
N GLU A 606 -22.17 -19.48 6.73
CA GLU A 606 -21.59 -20.53 5.86
C GLU A 606 -21.93 -20.34 4.36
N PRO A 607 -21.48 -19.23 3.74
CA PRO A 607 -21.89 -18.87 2.39
C PRO A 607 -21.30 -19.82 1.31
N ASP A 608 -22.07 -20.07 0.25
CA ASP A 608 -21.58 -20.74 -0.97
C ASP A 608 -20.72 -19.80 -1.83
N LEU A 609 -20.98 -18.49 -1.79
CA LEU A 609 -20.28 -17.46 -2.55
C LEU A 609 -19.81 -16.33 -1.64
N LEU A 610 -18.50 -16.12 -1.59
CA LEU A 610 -17.87 -15.02 -0.89
C LEU A 610 -17.36 -13.98 -1.88
N LEU A 611 -17.85 -12.75 -1.73
CA LEU A 611 -17.39 -11.59 -2.47
C LEU A 611 -16.38 -10.84 -1.60
N LEU A 612 -15.16 -10.67 -2.09
CA LEU A 612 -14.07 -10.04 -1.36
C LEU A 612 -13.66 -8.77 -2.10
N ASP A 613 -14.05 -7.60 -1.58
CA ASP A 613 -13.69 -6.30 -2.17
C ASP A 613 -12.38 -5.79 -1.55
N GLU A 614 -11.25 -6.00 -2.22
CA GLU A 614 -9.92 -5.60 -1.76
C GLU A 614 -9.64 -5.93 -0.28
N PRO A 615 -9.79 -7.20 0.15
CA PRO A 615 -9.85 -7.56 1.57
C PRO A 615 -8.52 -7.39 2.33
N VAL A 616 -7.45 -6.99 1.64
CA VAL A 616 -6.13 -6.78 2.22
C VAL A 616 -5.55 -5.41 1.90
N SER A 617 -6.28 -4.54 1.19
CA SER A 617 -5.76 -3.22 0.87
C SER A 617 -5.64 -2.37 2.15
N ALA A 618 -4.64 -1.48 2.18
CA ALA A 618 -4.30 -0.65 3.33
C ALA A 618 -3.87 -1.41 4.61
N LEU A 619 -3.51 -2.69 4.51
CA LEU A 619 -2.88 -3.46 5.59
C LEU A 619 -1.37 -3.56 5.38
N ASP A 620 -0.61 -3.65 6.48
CA ASP A 620 0.82 -3.94 6.42
C ASP A 620 1.10 -5.29 5.76
N VAL A 621 2.24 -5.42 5.08
CA VAL A 621 2.62 -6.66 4.35
C VAL A 621 2.54 -7.93 5.21
N SER A 622 2.93 -7.85 6.48
CA SER A 622 2.86 -8.95 7.46
C SER A 622 1.41 -9.32 7.81
N VAL A 623 0.57 -8.31 8.03
CA VAL A 623 -0.86 -8.50 8.32
C VAL A 623 -1.59 -9.04 7.10
N GLN A 624 -1.31 -8.48 5.92
CA GLN A 624 -1.81 -8.94 4.62
C GLN A 624 -1.48 -10.42 4.41
N ALA A 625 -0.22 -10.83 4.60
CA ALA A 625 0.17 -12.23 4.52
C ALA A 625 -0.67 -13.12 5.46
N GLY A 626 -0.93 -12.66 6.69
CA GLY A 626 -1.74 -13.38 7.67
C GLY A 626 -3.22 -13.46 7.32
N ILE A 627 -3.78 -12.47 6.62
CA ILE A 627 -5.15 -12.53 6.10
C ILE A 627 -5.23 -13.46 4.88
N LEU A 628 -4.25 -13.42 3.98
CA LEU A 628 -4.21 -14.32 2.82
C LEU A 628 -4.04 -15.78 3.24
N ASP A 629 -3.23 -16.07 4.26
CA ASP A 629 -3.12 -17.40 4.83
C ASP A 629 -4.46 -17.87 5.44
N LEU A 630 -5.12 -16.99 6.20
CA LEU A 630 -6.48 -17.23 6.72
C LEU A 630 -7.46 -17.56 5.60
N LEU A 631 -7.53 -16.74 4.55
CA LEU A 631 -8.47 -16.96 3.43
C LEU A 631 -8.17 -18.27 2.69
N ARG A 632 -6.90 -18.64 2.49
CA ARG A 632 -6.54 -19.94 1.89
C ARG A 632 -6.97 -21.11 2.75
N ARG A 633 -6.77 -21.02 4.08
CA ARG A 633 -7.21 -22.04 5.03
C ARG A 633 -8.73 -22.21 4.98
N LEU A 634 -9.47 -21.12 5.06
CA LEU A 634 -10.93 -21.12 4.96
C LEU A 634 -11.44 -21.67 3.63
N LYS A 635 -10.77 -21.33 2.51
CA LYS A 635 -11.08 -21.91 1.20
C LYS A 635 -10.96 -23.44 1.21
N ARG A 636 -9.92 -23.99 1.84
CA ARG A 636 -9.73 -25.45 1.95
C ARG A 636 -10.74 -26.12 2.88
N GLU A 637 -11.03 -25.48 4.02
CA GLU A 637 -11.90 -26.04 5.06
C GLU A 637 -13.38 -25.99 4.68
N LEU A 638 -13.83 -24.89 4.05
CA LEU A 638 -15.25 -24.61 3.79
C LEU A 638 -15.63 -24.75 2.31
N GLY A 639 -14.66 -24.72 1.39
CA GLY A 639 -14.90 -24.83 -0.05
C GLY A 639 -15.79 -23.76 -0.72
N PRO A 640 -15.91 -22.51 -0.24
CA PRO A 640 -16.75 -21.52 -0.90
C PRO A 640 -16.19 -21.13 -2.27
N ALA A 641 -17.08 -20.77 -3.19
CA ALA A 641 -16.69 -20.03 -4.39
C ALA A 641 -16.34 -18.58 -3.97
N CYS A 642 -15.29 -18.01 -4.56
CA CYS A 642 -14.80 -16.68 -4.19
C CYS A 642 -14.63 -15.76 -5.41
N LEU A 643 -15.17 -14.55 -5.34
CA LEU A 643 -14.78 -13.45 -6.22
C LEU A 643 -13.83 -12.53 -5.45
N PHE A 644 -12.54 -12.57 -5.79
CA PHE A 644 -11.49 -11.81 -5.13
C PHE A 644 -11.13 -10.57 -5.94
N VAL A 645 -11.60 -9.39 -5.52
CA VAL A 645 -11.25 -8.12 -6.14
C VAL A 645 -9.96 -7.58 -5.53
N SER A 646 -9.00 -7.19 -6.37
CA SER A 646 -7.75 -6.56 -5.95
C SER A 646 -7.14 -5.73 -7.07
N HIS A 647 -6.41 -4.68 -6.71
CA HIS A 647 -5.50 -3.98 -7.62
C HIS A 647 -4.06 -4.50 -7.55
N ASP A 648 -3.71 -5.28 -6.53
CA ASP A 648 -2.42 -5.95 -6.39
C ASP A 648 -2.47 -7.33 -7.08
N LEU A 649 -1.77 -7.45 -8.19
CA LEU A 649 -1.65 -8.70 -8.96
C LEU A 649 -0.84 -9.76 -8.20
N ALA A 650 0.18 -9.37 -7.42
CA ALA A 650 0.97 -10.33 -6.66
C ALA A 650 0.11 -11.03 -5.60
N VAL A 651 -0.85 -10.33 -5.00
CA VAL A 651 -1.86 -10.95 -4.12
C VAL A 651 -2.80 -11.89 -4.88
N VAL A 652 -3.21 -11.53 -6.10
CA VAL A 652 -4.14 -12.35 -6.90
C VAL A 652 -3.51 -13.67 -7.30
N ARG A 653 -2.24 -13.65 -7.75
CA ARG A 653 -1.44 -14.84 -8.05
C ARG A 653 -1.40 -15.84 -6.89
N GLN A 654 -1.51 -15.32 -5.67
CA GLN A 654 -1.32 -16.06 -4.43
C GLN A 654 -2.59 -16.79 -3.97
N ILE A 655 -3.79 -16.38 -4.42
CA ILE A 655 -5.08 -16.92 -3.93
C ILE A 655 -6.04 -17.38 -5.03
N ALA A 656 -5.96 -16.81 -6.23
CA ALA A 656 -6.90 -17.10 -7.31
C ALA A 656 -6.48 -18.35 -8.10
N ASP A 657 -7.47 -19.06 -8.63
CA ASP A 657 -7.26 -20.14 -9.61
C ASP A 657 -7.29 -19.59 -11.03
N ARG A 658 -8.19 -18.62 -11.26
CA ARG A 658 -8.40 -17.93 -12.54
C ARG A 658 -8.39 -16.43 -12.31
N MET A 659 -7.96 -15.65 -13.29
CA MET A 659 -8.04 -14.19 -13.24
C MET A 659 -8.82 -13.61 -14.40
N VAL A 660 -9.51 -12.50 -14.12
CA VAL A 660 -10.22 -11.67 -15.10
C VAL A 660 -9.73 -10.23 -14.96
N VAL A 661 -9.21 -9.68 -16.06
CA VAL A 661 -8.70 -8.32 -16.14
C VAL A 661 -9.79 -7.42 -16.71
N MET A 662 -10.09 -6.31 -16.02
CA MET A 662 -11.03 -5.29 -16.44
C MET A 662 -10.32 -4.02 -16.86
N TYR A 663 -10.79 -3.40 -17.94
CA TYR A 663 -10.39 -2.06 -18.34
C TYR A 663 -11.59 -1.29 -18.88
N GLY A 664 -11.82 -0.09 -18.32
CA GLY A 664 -12.87 0.82 -18.79
C GLY A 664 -14.27 0.19 -18.87
N GLY A 665 -14.66 -0.60 -17.86
CA GLY A 665 -16.00 -1.20 -17.77
C GLY A 665 -16.21 -2.47 -18.62
N ARG A 666 -15.14 -3.05 -19.17
CA ARG A 666 -15.17 -4.30 -19.95
C ARG A 666 -14.11 -5.29 -19.46
N THR A 667 -14.39 -6.58 -19.63
CA THR A 667 -13.41 -7.65 -19.43
C THR A 667 -12.50 -7.75 -20.65
N VAL A 668 -11.19 -7.57 -20.45
CA VAL A 668 -10.20 -7.52 -21.54
C VAL A 668 -9.33 -8.76 -21.64
N GLU A 669 -9.18 -9.53 -20.56
CA GLU A 669 -8.44 -10.80 -20.56
C GLU A 669 -8.96 -11.70 -19.45
N SER A 670 -9.02 -13.00 -19.69
CA SER A 670 -9.47 -14.01 -18.71
C SER A 670 -8.78 -15.34 -18.97
N GLY A 671 -8.25 -15.99 -17.94
CA GLY A 671 -7.52 -17.25 -18.06
C GLY A 671 -6.98 -17.77 -16.73
N ASP A 672 -6.42 -18.99 -16.73
CA ASP A 672 -5.72 -19.55 -15.56
C ASP A 672 -4.68 -18.54 -15.06
N VAL A 673 -4.63 -18.33 -13.74
CA VAL A 673 -3.77 -17.29 -13.17
C VAL A 673 -2.29 -17.51 -13.54
N THR A 674 -1.84 -18.75 -13.65
CA THR A 674 -0.45 -19.06 -14.02
C THR A 674 -0.19 -18.70 -15.48
N GLU A 675 -1.16 -18.96 -16.36
CA GLU A 675 -1.04 -18.69 -17.79
C GLU A 675 -1.06 -17.19 -18.08
N VAL A 676 -2.00 -16.44 -17.51
CA VAL A 676 -2.08 -14.99 -17.74
C VAL A 676 -0.83 -14.26 -17.22
N PHE A 677 -0.24 -14.72 -16.10
CA PHE A 677 1.00 -14.13 -15.59
C PHE A 677 2.23 -14.49 -16.43
N SER A 678 2.30 -15.70 -16.97
CA SER A 678 3.45 -16.16 -17.76
C SER A 678 3.37 -15.72 -19.23
N ARG A 679 2.18 -15.62 -19.80
CA ARG A 679 1.94 -15.27 -21.21
C ARG A 679 0.77 -14.29 -21.35
N PRO A 680 0.87 -13.06 -20.81
CA PRO A 680 -0.20 -12.07 -20.94
C PRO A 680 -0.43 -11.70 -22.40
N ARG A 681 -1.65 -11.89 -22.90
CA ARG A 681 -2.03 -11.65 -24.29
C ARG A 681 -2.44 -10.20 -24.54
N HIS A 682 -3.11 -9.54 -23.60
CA HIS A 682 -3.57 -8.17 -23.79
C HIS A 682 -2.48 -7.15 -23.42
N PRO A 683 -2.21 -6.12 -24.24
CA PRO A 683 -1.16 -5.12 -23.93
C PRO A 683 -1.34 -4.37 -22.61
N TYR A 684 -2.59 -4.15 -22.19
CA TYR A 684 -2.90 -3.64 -20.86
C TYR A 684 -2.43 -4.58 -19.73
N THR A 685 -2.71 -5.88 -19.83
CA THR A 685 -2.30 -6.87 -18.82
C THR A 685 -0.78 -6.97 -18.74
N LYS A 686 -0.09 -6.97 -19.89
CA LYS A 686 1.38 -6.91 -19.94
C LYS A 686 1.92 -5.67 -19.25
N ALA A 687 1.29 -4.52 -19.45
CA ALA A 687 1.66 -3.28 -18.77
C ALA A 687 1.41 -3.34 -17.25
N LEU A 688 0.23 -3.83 -16.81
CA LEU A 688 -0.08 -4.04 -15.40
C LEU A 688 0.97 -4.93 -14.72
N LEU A 689 1.29 -6.08 -15.31
CA LEU A 689 2.28 -7.01 -14.76
C LEU A 689 3.67 -6.37 -14.69
N SER A 690 4.08 -5.62 -15.71
CA SER A 690 5.37 -4.91 -15.74
C SER A 690 5.50 -3.81 -14.67
N ALA A 691 4.37 -3.28 -14.18
CA ALA A 691 4.35 -2.18 -13.22
C ALA A 691 4.43 -2.63 -11.74
N VAL A 692 4.11 -3.89 -11.45
CA VAL A 692 4.17 -4.45 -10.08
C VAL A 692 5.63 -4.56 -9.62
N PRO A 693 6.05 -3.95 -8.51
CA PRO A 693 7.43 -4.03 -8.03
C PRO A 693 7.84 -5.46 -7.60
N LEU A 694 9.08 -5.88 -7.89
CA LEU A 694 9.64 -7.12 -7.37
C LEU A 694 10.41 -6.89 -6.05
N PRO A 695 10.24 -7.75 -5.03
CA PRO A 695 11.06 -7.74 -3.82
C PRO A 695 12.41 -8.46 -4.05
N ASP A 696 13.09 -8.10 -5.14
CA ASP A 696 14.45 -8.50 -5.51
C ASP A 696 15.11 -7.29 -6.19
N PRO A 697 16.06 -6.61 -5.52
CA PRO A 697 16.70 -5.40 -6.05
C PRO A 697 17.44 -5.62 -7.37
N ARG A 698 18.03 -6.80 -7.59
CA ARG A 698 18.82 -7.10 -8.79
C ARG A 698 17.90 -7.34 -9.98
N ALA A 699 16.88 -8.19 -9.80
CA ALA A 699 15.89 -8.45 -10.84
C ALA A 699 15.14 -7.17 -11.22
N GLU A 700 14.74 -6.36 -10.23
CA GLU A 700 13.98 -5.13 -10.44
C GLU A 700 14.78 -4.07 -11.22
N ARG A 701 16.09 -3.95 -11.01
CA ARG A 701 16.96 -3.02 -11.76
C ARG A 701 17.04 -3.35 -13.25
N THR A 702 16.97 -4.62 -13.62
CA THR A 702 17.06 -5.08 -15.02
C THR A 702 15.71 -5.10 -15.74
N ARG A 703 14.62 -4.86 -15.01
CA ARG A 703 13.27 -5.05 -15.51
C ARG A 703 12.81 -3.89 -16.39
N GLU A 704 12.29 -4.21 -17.57
CA GLU A 704 11.64 -3.22 -18.43
C GLU A 704 10.20 -2.95 -17.96
N ARG A 705 9.91 -1.71 -17.59
CA ARG A 705 8.58 -1.26 -17.16
C ARG A 705 7.85 -0.57 -18.31
N ILE A 706 6.63 -1.01 -18.61
CA ILE A 706 5.78 -0.38 -19.62
C ILE A 706 4.99 0.75 -18.93
N ILE A 707 5.45 1.99 -19.11
CA ILE A 707 4.75 3.16 -18.58
C ILE A 707 3.62 3.55 -19.53
N LEU A 708 2.38 3.33 -19.10
CA LEU A 708 1.21 3.75 -19.86
C LEU A 708 1.11 5.29 -19.86
N PRO A 709 0.81 5.92 -21.01
CA PRO A 709 0.64 7.36 -21.08
C PRO A 709 -0.70 7.78 -20.46
N GLY A 710 -0.71 8.95 -19.82
CA GLY A 710 -1.90 9.51 -19.18
C GLY A 710 -2.49 8.62 -18.07
N ASP A 711 -3.66 9.04 -17.58
CA ASP A 711 -4.41 8.32 -16.57
C ASP A 711 -5.50 7.44 -17.20
N PRO A 712 -5.97 6.40 -16.48
CA PRO A 712 -7.14 5.64 -16.90
C PRO A 712 -8.35 6.55 -17.17
N PRO A 713 -9.12 6.26 -18.24
CA PRO A 713 -10.30 7.04 -18.56
C PRO A 713 -11.33 6.87 -17.43
N GLY A 714 -11.91 7.99 -16.97
CA GLY A 714 -13.06 7.94 -16.07
C GLY A 714 -14.26 7.28 -16.74
N ALA A 715 -15.23 6.82 -15.94
CA ALA A 715 -16.41 6.06 -16.38
C ALA A 715 -17.33 6.76 -17.41
N GLY A 716 -17.01 7.96 -17.90
CA GLY A 716 -17.89 8.84 -18.67
C GLY A 716 -17.89 8.68 -20.18
N ARG A 717 -16.75 8.37 -20.82
CA ARG A 717 -16.61 8.63 -22.26
C ARG A 717 -16.74 7.35 -23.08
N ARG A 718 -17.90 7.18 -23.75
CA ARG A 718 -18.03 6.18 -24.82
C ARG A 718 -17.04 6.54 -25.93
N THR A 719 -16.16 5.60 -26.24
CA THR A 719 -15.29 5.68 -27.42
C THR A 719 -15.73 4.58 -28.38
N THR A 720 -15.83 4.92 -29.67
CA THR A 720 -15.94 3.88 -30.72
C THR A 720 -14.69 3.00 -30.67
N GLY A 721 -14.78 1.75 -31.13
CA GLY A 721 -13.59 0.89 -31.22
C GLY A 721 -13.03 0.38 -29.87
N CYS A 722 -11.72 0.20 -29.81
CA CYS A 722 -10.98 -0.27 -28.63
C CYS A 722 -10.81 0.86 -27.58
N ARG A 723 -11.33 0.63 -26.37
CA ARG A 723 -11.23 1.58 -25.24
C ARG A 723 -9.80 1.85 -24.76
N PHE A 724 -8.88 0.90 -24.97
CA PHE A 724 -7.49 1.03 -24.53
C PHE A 724 -6.61 1.80 -25.53
N ARG A 725 -7.10 2.11 -26.75
CA ARG A 725 -6.28 2.64 -27.85
C ARG A 725 -5.45 3.87 -27.50
N THR A 726 -5.99 4.80 -26.70
CA THR A 726 -5.31 6.06 -26.35
C THR A 726 -4.10 5.84 -25.43
N ARG A 727 -4.04 4.69 -24.76
CA ARG A 727 -2.96 4.30 -23.85
C ARG A 727 -2.20 3.06 -24.32
N CYS A 728 -2.57 2.48 -25.46
CA CYS A 728 -2.02 1.22 -25.94
C CYS A 728 -0.67 1.43 -26.65
N PRO A 729 0.43 0.85 -26.16
CA PRO A 729 1.73 0.94 -26.84
C PRO A 729 1.71 0.31 -28.24
N VAL A 730 0.97 -0.80 -28.41
CA VAL A 730 0.81 -1.47 -29.71
C VAL A 730 0.10 -0.55 -30.71
N TYR A 731 -0.93 0.17 -30.29
CA TYR A 731 -1.63 1.15 -31.14
C TYR A 731 -0.68 2.28 -31.60
N GLN A 732 0.14 2.79 -30.68
CA GLN A 732 1.12 3.83 -30.98
C GLN A 732 2.20 3.35 -31.96
N ALA A 733 2.63 2.09 -31.85
CA ALA A 733 3.60 1.49 -32.75
C ALA A 733 3.00 1.00 -34.09
N SER A 734 1.67 0.89 -34.20
CA SER A 734 0.99 0.31 -35.37
C SER A 734 0.88 1.26 -36.56
N GLY A 735 0.84 0.68 -37.78
CA GLY A 735 0.55 1.42 -39.02
C GLY A 735 -0.94 1.81 -39.19
N PRO A 736 -1.28 2.66 -40.18
CA PRO A 736 -2.62 3.27 -40.32
C PRO A 736 -3.80 2.29 -40.30
N ARG A 737 -3.71 1.18 -41.04
CA ARG A 737 -4.78 0.18 -41.14
C ARG A 737 -5.07 -0.54 -39.81
N ALA A 738 -4.03 -0.81 -39.02
CA ALA A 738 -4.17 -1.44 -37.71
C ALA A 738 -4.76 -0.47 -36.67
N ARG A 739 -4.41 0.83 -36.78
CA ARG A 739 -5.01 1.89 -35.97
C ARG A 739 -6.50 2.07 -36.30
N GLU A 740 -6.86 2.12 -37.57
CA GLU A 740 -8.24 2.25 -38.03
C GLU A 740 -9.13 1.13 -37.46
N LEU A 741 -8.65 -0.12 -37.46
CA LEU A 741 -9.35 -1.24 -36.85
C LEU A 741 -9.62 -1.01 -35.35
N CYS A 742 -8.62 -0.52 -34.60
CA CYS A 742 -8.79 -0.15 -33.19
C CYS A 742 -9.68 1.09 -32.98
N GLU A 743 -9.84 1.93 -33.99
CA GLU A 743 -10.67 3.14 -33.92
C GLU A 743 -12.15 2.86 -34.16
N GLN A 744 -12.44 1.91 -35.06
CA GLN A 744 -13.77 1.61 -35.55
C GLN A 744 -14.39 0.40 -34.85
N GLU A 745 -13.62 -0.65 -34.59
CA GLU A 745 -14.13 -1.94 -34.10
C GLU A 745 -13.73 -2.22 -32.66
N THR A 746 -14.70 -2.62 -31.84
CA THR A 746 -14.41 -3.05 -30.47
C THR A 746 -14.00 -4.52 -30.50
N PRO A 747 -12.83 -4.90 -29.96
CA PRO A 747 -12.38 -6.28 -30.00
C PRO A 747 -13.28 -7.18 -29.15
N GLU A 748 -13.69 -8.31 -29.73
CA GLU A 748 -14.34 -9.40 -28.99
C GLU A 748 -13.27 -10.32 -28.38
N PRO A 749 -13.57 -11.07 -27.30
CA PRO A 749 -12.61 -11.99 -26.69
C PRO A 749 -12.18 -13.09 -27.67
N LEU A 750 -10.89 -13.13 -28.00
CA LEU A 750 -10.29 -14.14 -28.89
C LEU A 750 -9.41 -15.12 -28.09
N GLY A 751 -9.35 -16.38 -28.51
CA GLY A 751 -8.36 -17.35 -28.03
C GLY A 751 -8.87 -18.54 -27.22
N ALA A 752 -10.18 -18.65 -26.97
CA ALA A 752 -10.77 -19.82 -26.30
C ALA A 752 -10.71 -21.05 -27.22
N THR A 753 -10.08 -22.11 -26.75
CA THR A 753 -10.19 -23.46 -27.32
C THR A 753 -10.72 -24.41 -26.25
N ALA A 754 -11.25 -25.57 -26.63
CA ALA A 754 -11.69 -26.59 -25.66
C ALA A 754 -10.58 -27.00 -24.68
N SER A 755 -9.31 -26.85 -25.07
CA SER A 755 -8.11 -27.16 -24.29
C SER A 755 -7.50 -25.97 -23.54
N ASN A 756 -7.83 -24.72 -23.90
CA ASN A 756 -7.29 -23.51 -23.28
C ASN A 756 -8.37 -22.41 -23.19
N PRO A 757 -8.89 -22.12 -21.98
CA PRO A 757 -9.91 -21.08 -21.77
C PRO A 757 -9.35 -19.65 -21.74
N HIS A 758 -8.06 -19.44 -22.02
CA HIS A 758 -7.42 -18.13 -22.01
C HIS A 758 -7.87 -17.27 -23.20
N VAL A 759 -8.58 -16.19 -22.90
CA VAL A 759 -9.12 -15.24 -23.87
C VAL A 759 -8.59 -13.83 -23.65
N ALA A 760 -8.41 -13.08 -24.73
CA ALA A 760 -8.10 -11.66 -24.69
C ALA A 760 -8.92 -10.88 -25.73
N ALA A 761 -9.54 -9.77 -25.31
CA ALA A 761 -10.26 -8.85 -26.17
C ALA A 761 -9.28 -7.83 -26.78
N CYS A 762 -8.44 -8.30 -27.71
CA CYS A 762 -7.47 -7.47 -28.43
C CYS A 762 -7.47 -7.85 -29.91
N HIS A 763 -7.39 -6.86 -30.80
CA HIS A 763 -7.17 -7.09 -32.24
C HIS A 763 -5.76 -7.61 -32.55
N PHE A 764 -4.80 -7.32 -31.65
CA PHE A 764 -3.38 -7.66 -31.79
C PHE A 764 -2.85 -8.25 -30.47
N PRO A 765 -3.36 -9.43 -30.04
CA PRO A 765 -2.87 -10.08 -28.84
C PRO A 765 -1.41 -10.49 -29.02
N TYR A 766 -0.64 -10.49 -27.93
CA TYR A 766 0.70 -11.08 -27.94
C TYR A 766 0.58 -12.59 -28.17
N GLU A 767 1.31 -13.12 -29.15
CA GLU A 767 1.54 -14.55 -29.36
C GLU A 767 3.01 -14.81 -29.02
N ASP A 768 3.28 -15.71 -28.05
CA ASP A 768 4.63 -16.17 -27.67
C ASP A 768 5.70 -15.08 -27.48
N ASP A 769 5.49 -14.16 -26.52
CA ASP A 769 6.42 -13.12 -26.04
C ASP A 769 6.97 -12.10 -27.07
N GLU A 770 6.68 -12.25 -28.36
CA GLU A 770 7.10 -11.30 -29.41
C GLU A 770 6.10 -10.15 -29.61
N VAL A 771 6.64 -8.98 -29.97
CA VAL A 771 5.86 -7.80 -30.41
C VAL A 771 4.92 -8.23 -31.56
N PRO A 772 3.62 -7.84 -31.58
CA PRO A 772 2.70 -8.30 -32.62
C PRO A 772 3.11 -7.67 -33.97
N LEU A 773 3.85 -8.41 -34.77
CA LEU A 773 4.05 -8.14 -36.19
C LEU A 773 3.67 -9.38 -36.98
N ARG A 774 2.37 -9.68 -37.08
CA ARG A 774 1.87 -10.52 -38.16
C ARG A 774 0.80 -9.82 -38.98
N ARG A 775 1.12 -9.66 -40.26
CA ARG A 775 0.29 -9.12 -41.33
C ARG A 775 -1.07 -9.83 -41.36
N PRO A 776 -2.17 -9.13 -41.65
CA PRO A 776 -3.49 -9.76 -41.75
C PRO A 776 -3.45 -10.88 -42.80
N ARG A 777 -3.96 -12.06 -42.43
CA ARG A 777 -4.24 -13.14 -43.38
C ARG A 777 -5.17 -12.61 -44.46
N ALA A 778 -4.69 -12.53 -45.69
CA ALA A 778 -5.52 -12.23 -46.84
C ALA A 778 -6.59 -13.33 -46.98
N SER A 779 -7.85 -12.93 -46.94
CA SER A 779 -8.96 -13.75 -47.40
C SER A 779 -8.75 -14.07 -48.89
N LYS A 780 -8.99 -15.33 -49.25
CA LYS A 780 -8.99 -15.82 -50.63
C LYS A 780 -9.98 -14.99 -51.47
N GLY A 781 -9.54 -14.42 -52.59
CA GLY A 781 -10.44 -13.79 -53.54
C GLY A 781 -9.73 -12.99 -54.64
N HIS A 782 -9.59 -13.64 -55.80
CA HIS A 782 -9.32 -13.09 -57.14
C HIS A 782 -7.95 -12.50 -57.49
N SER A 783 -7.30 -13.21 -58.41
CA SER A 783 -6.25 -12.69 -59.30
C SER A 783 -6.80 -11.57 -60.18
N LEU A 784 -5.98 -10.54 -60.41
CA LEU A 784 -5.55 -10.04 -61.73
C LEU A 784 -4.69 -8.78 -61.52
N PHE A 785 -3.83 -8.50 -62.50
CA PHE A 785 -2.85 -7.41 -62.59
C PHE A 785 -1.48 -7.65 -61.93
N THR A 786 -0.66 -8.35 -62.71
CA THR A 786 0.75 -7.98 -62.94
C THR A 786 0.88 -6.50 -63.24
N ASP A 787 1.83 -5.81 -62.60
CA ASP A 787 2.66 -4.87 -63.35
C ASP A 787 4.05 -4.67 -62.75
N ARG A 788 5.00 -4.63 -63.68
CA ARG A 788 6.44 -4.45 -63.51
C ARG A 788 6.71 -2.98 -63.22
N PHE A 789 7.58 -2.68 -62.26
CA PHE A 789 8.53 -1.58 -62.41
C PHE A 789 9.84 -1.92 -61.68
N THR A 790 10.85 -2.16 -62.52
CA THR A 790 12.29 -2.13 -62.24
C THR A 790 12.76 -0.70 -62.01
N ASP A 791 13.64 -0.46 -61.04
CA ASP A 791 14.93 0.22 -61.27
C ASP A 791 15.86 0.14 -60.03
N PRO A 792 17.18 0.47 -60.12
CA PRO A 792 18.26 -0.41 -59.71
C PRO A 792 19.30 0.33 -58.84
N SER A 793 20.47 -0.29 -58.65
CA SER A 793 21.70 0.27 -58.05
C SER A 793 21.63 0.52 -56.52
N SER A 794 22.43 -0.15 -55.70
CA SER A 794 23.88 -0.16 -55.77
C SER A 794 24.47 -1.51 -55.32
N ASN A 795 25.59 -1.79 -55.95
CA ASN A 795 26.33 -3.04 -55.99
C ASN A 795 27.55 -2.93 -55.06
N ARG A 796 28.15 -4.10 -54.75
CA ARG A 796 29.43 -4.40 -54.06
C ARG A 796 29.26 -4.74 -52.57
N SER A 797 29.37 -5.98 -52.11
CA SER A 797 30.31 -7.11 -52.31
C SER A 797 30.91 -7.39 -50.92
N CYS A 798 30.68 -8.51 -50.25
CA CYS A 798 31.10 -9.90 -50.51
C CYS A 798 32.21 -10.26 -49.52
N GLY A 799 31.94 -11.26 -48.67
CA GLY A 799 32.88 -11.83 -47.71
C GLY A 799 32.24 -13.01 -46.99
N ARG A 800 32.28 -14.18 -47.64
CA ARG A 800 31.76 -15.47 -47.18
C ARG A 800 32.59 -16.06 -46.02
N SER A 801 31.97 -16.86 -45.17
CA SER A 801 32.17 -18.34 -45.02
C SER A 801 31.72 -18.81 -43.62
N ARG A 802 30.72 -19.71 -43.57
CA ARG A 802 30.79 -21.18 -43.28
C ARG A 802 30.87 -21.48 -41.78
N ASP A 803 30.27 -22.52 -41.17
CA ASP A 803 29.32 -23.59 -41.51
C ASP A 803 29.13 -24.38 -40.18
N LEU A 804 28.08 -25.22 -40.11
CA LEU A 804 27.94 -26.47 -39.32
C LEU A 804 27.25 -26.45 -37.93
N GLU A 805 25.95 -26.76 -38.02
CA GLU A 805 25.14 -27.79 -37.32
C GLU A 805 25.85 -29.14 -37.02
N PRO A 806 25.28 -30.09 -36.23
CA PRO A 806 23.86 -30.53 -36.24
C PRO A 806 23.07 -30.41 -34.93
#